data_AF-A0A560ATZ7-F1
#
_entry.id   AF-A0A560ATZ7-F1
#
_cell.length_a   1.000
_cell.length_b   1.000
_cell.length_c   1.000
_cell.angle_alpha   90.00
_cell.angle_beta   90.00
_cell.angle_gamma   90.00
#
_symmetry.space_group_name_H-M   'P 1'
#
loop_
_entity.id
_entity.type
_entity.pdbx_description
1 polymer ?
#
loop_
_entity_poly.entity_id
_entity_poly.type
_entity_poly.pdbx_seq_one_letter_code
_entity_poly.pdbx_strand_id
1 'polypeptide(L)'
;MLKNLSLTAKLSLLNVLGLFILAIVLTLASSRVLSDRSAASAQEQRERSMALAHMLLKQNGADYSVRDGALYVGSVRVDGDTRMVDQIRELTGGSATVFRGDTRVATTVQNPDGSRANGTKLGAGPVFDSIITQRKPYRGEADILGERYFTSYDPLLDASGSVVGVLFVGLKRADVMRVVDEVERTILVVAPLVTLAFGLVSFFLVRRQMGAVRAMSATMHDLAADKLDVAVPGLDRGDEIGQMAQAVQVFKDNAIQKKAMDAAERERLEAERRADEARRAREAAIGEEIAALIDAVSQGDLSRRLELAGKDGFYRTMSAGINRLTDTVEAVIADLGAVLSALAQGDLNKRVERDYQGAFQTLKTDVNTTSSKLGEIVGQITQAADTIASAAGEVSIGSSDLAERTEQQASSLEETAASMEELGATVRSNADNAQRANGMAADARTAAESGGTVAGSAIEAMKRIEASSRKITDIIGVIDEIAFQTNLLALNAAVEAARAGDAGRGFAVVAQEVRNLAQRSAQASKEIKGLILDSDAQVKDGVELVKKAGDALEGIVSGVQQVAGLIAEMASASSEQAAALDEINATVSQMDEMTQKNAALVEETTAAAQAMAGQANDLKGLIGFFKLDPRAVPVAVATPRHVAPVARPAVPAPRSARATAKPPARVASQSGTALKRNVSEDDDWKEF
;
A
#
# COMPACT_ATOMS: atom_id res chain seq x y z
N MET A 1 67.79 -7.03 14.00
CA MET A 1 67.73 -7.30 12.55
C MET A 1 67.93 -6.06 11.65
N LEU A 2 67.55 -4.85 12.05
CA LEU A 2 67.66 -3.64 11.20
C LEU A 2 69.09 -3.17 10.86
N LYS A 3 70.12 -3.47 11.67
CA LYS A 3 71.48 -2.94 11.44
C LYS A 3 72.16 -3.48 10.16
N ASN A 4 71.83 -4.70 9.71
CA ASN A 4 72.51 -5.36 8.58
C ASN A 4 71.74 -5.27 7.24
N LEU A 5 70.60 -4.56 7.19
CA LEU A 5 69.82 -4.38 5.97
C LEU A 5 70.42 -3.26 5.09
N SER A 6 70.37 -3.44 3.77
CA SER A 6 70.75 -2.39 2.81
C SER A 6 69.86 -1.15 2.99
N LEU A 7 70.37 0.04 2.66
CA LEU A 7 69.57 1.28 2.75
C LEU A 7 68.26 1.17 1.94
N THR A 8 68.32 0.53 0.77
CA THR A 8 67.16 0.17 -0.06
C THR A 8 66.14 -0.66 0.72
N ALA A 9 66.59 -1.72 1.40
CA ALA A 9 65.70 -2.58 2.16
C ALA A 9 65.12 -1.88 3.40
N LYS A 10 65.86 -0.96 4.04
CA LYS A 10 65.35 -0.15 5.16
C LYS A 10 64.25 0.81 4.71
N LEU A 11 64.45 1.50 3.59
CA LEU A 11 63.47 2.45 3.03
C LEU A 11 62.20 1.74 2.55
N SER A 12 62.34 0.61 1.84
CA SER A 12 61.18 -0.19 1.43
C SER A 12 60.45 -0.81 2.62
N LEU A 13 61.17 -1.28 3.65
CA LEU A 13 60.56 -1.81 4.87
C LEU A 13 59.81 -0.71 5.63
N LEU A 14 60.33 0.51 5.70
CA LEU A 14 59.65 1.64 6.34
C LEU A 14 58.35 2.02 5.62
N ASN A 15 58.37 2.08 4.29
CA ASN A 15 57.18 2.36 3.48
C ASN A 15 56.11 1.27 3.62
N VAL A 16 56.51 0.00 3.55
CA VAL A 16 55.58 -1.14 3.71
C VAL A 16 55.01 -1.17 5.14
N LEU A 17 55.85 -0.92 6.16
CA LEU A 17 55.39 -0.86 7.54
C LEU A 17 54.41 0.30 7.79
N GLY A 18 54.65 1.46 7.19
CA GLY A 18 53.73 2.61 7.28
C GLY A 18 52.37 2.34 6.66
N LEU A 19 52.34 1.72 5.47
CA LEU A 19 51.09 1.32 4.80
C LEU A 19 50.37 0.20 5.55
N PHE A 20 51.12 -0.74 6.11
CA PHE A 20 50.54 -1.81 6.92
C PHE A 20 49.87 -1.28 8.20
N ILE A 21 50.51 -0.32 8.89
CA ILE A 21 49.92 0.34 10.06
C ILE A 21 48.68 1.12 9.65
N LEU A 22 48.72 1.88 8.55
CA LEU A 22 47.55 2.61 8.05
C LEU A 22 46.39 1.68 7.70
N ALA A 23 46.66 0.54 7.06
CA ALA A 23 45.67 -0.48 6.73
C ALA A 23 45.03 -1.08 7.99
N ILE A 24 45.83 -1.37 9.03
CA ILE A 24 45.31 -1.86 10.31
C ILE A 24 44.41 -0.81 10.97
N VAL A 25 44.84 0.45 11.02
CA VAL A 25 44.06 1.53 11.63
C VAL A 25 42.73 1.73 10.91
N LEU A 26 42.74 1.74 9.57
CA LEU A 26 41.52 1.85 8.76
C LEU A 26 40.59 0.64 8.96
N THR A 27 41.15 -0.57 9.02
CA THR A 27 40.36 -1.79 9.23
C THR A 27 39.69 -1.78 10.61
N LEU A 28 40.43 -1.41 11.67
CA LEU A 28 39.90 -1.30 13.03
C LEU A 28 38.85 -0.19 13.15
N ALA A 29 39.08 0.96 12.52
CA ALA A 29 38.13 2.06 12.50
C ALA A 29 36.83 1.69 11.75
N SER A 30 36.95 1.06 10.57
CA SER A 30 35.80 0.58 9.80
C SER A 30 35.03 -0.51 10.53
N SER A 31 35.71 -1.49 11.13
CA SER A 31 35.05 -2.56 11.90
C SER A 31 34.25 -1.97 13.07
N ARG A 32 34.81 -0.99 13.78
CA ARG A 32 34.10 -0.31 14.89
C ARG A 32 32.89 0.49 14.40
N VAL A 33 33.05 1.31 13.36
CA VAL A 33 31.95 2.10 12.78
C VAL A 33 30.85 1.20 12.22
N LEU A 34 31.22 0.10 11.56
CA LEU A 34 30.26 -0.83 10.96
C LEU A 34 29.50 -1.62 12.04
N SER A 35 30.19 -2.04 13.11
CA SER A 35 29.54 -2.68 14.26
C SER A 35 28.53 -1.76 14.95
N ASP A 36 28.90 -0.49 15.19
CA ASP A 36 28.02 0.51 15.81
C ASP A 36 26.80 0.81 14.91
N ARG A 37 27.01 0.96 13.60
CA ARG A 37 25.91 1.17 12.63
C ARG A 37 24.98 -0.02 12.50
N SER A 38 25.52 -1.25 12.47
CA SER A 38 24.72 -2.47 12.42
C SER A 38 23.87 -2.66 13.67
N ALA A 39 24.40 -2.31 14.84
CA ALA A 39 23.62 -2.32 16.09
C ALA A 39 22.45 -1.31 16.05
N ALA A 40 22.69 -0.10 15.55
CA ALA A 40 21.64 0.92 15.39
C ALA A 40 20.58 0.49 14.36
N SER A 41 21.00 -0.05 13.21
CA SER A 41 20.08 -0.57 12.19
C SER A 41 19.23 -1.73 12.71
N ALA A 42 19.82 -2.64 13.49
CA ALA A 42 19.09 -3.73 14.15
C ALA A 42 18.07 -3.23 15.19
N GLN A 43 18.27 -2.06 15.80
CA GLN A 43 17.26 -1.44 16.66
C GLN A 43 16.09 -0.91 15.84
N GLU A 44 16.36 -0.18 14.76
CA GLU A 44 15.31 0.37 13.89
C GLU A 44 14.46 -0.74 13.26
N GLN A 45 15.09 -1.81 12.76
CA GLN A 45 14.38 -2.95 12.18
C GLN A 45 13.48 -3.64 13.23
N ARG A 46 13.93 -3.78 14.48
CA ARG A 46 13.11 -4.35 15.56
C ARG A 46 11.88 -3.50 15.89
N GLU A 47 12.01 -2.17 15.91
CA GLU A 47 10.86 -1.29 16.17
C GLU A 47 9.84 -1.38 15.04
N ARG A 48 10.29 -1.42 13.78
CA ARG A 48 9.41 -1.65 12.62
C ARG A 48 8.72 -3.01 12.70
N SER A 49 9.46 -4.08 13.04
CA SER A 49 8.89 -5.41 13.25
C SER A 49 7.88 -5.44 14.40
N MET A 50 8.15 -4.71 15.49
CA MET A 50 7.24 -4.65 16.64
C MET A 50 5.96 -3.88 16.33
N ALA A 51 6.07 -2.78 15.57
CA ALA A 51 4.93 -2.01 15.10
C ALA A 51 4.03 -2.85 14.18
N LEU A 52 4.62 -3.59 13.24
CA LEU A 52 3.90 -4.52 12.39
C LEU A 52 3.23 -5.64 13.21
N ALA A 53 3.93 -6.20 14.20
CA ALA A 53 3.39 -7.23 15.06
C ALA A 53 2.16 -6.74 15.86
N HIS A 54 2.20 -5.51 16.38
CA HIS A 54 1.05 -4.88 17.03
C HIS A 54 -0.11 -4.62 16.06
N MET A 55 0.20 -4.16 14.84
CA MET A 55 -0.80 -3.91 13.81
C MET A 55 -1.56 -5.20 13.45
N LEU A 56 -0.84 -6.30 13.22
CA LEU A 56 -1.43 -7.60 12.90
C LEU A 56 -2.20 -8.19 14.09
N LEU A 57 -1.75 -7.96 15.32
CA LEU A 57 -2.52 -8.35 16.52
C LEU A 57 -3.82 -7.56 16.62
N LYS A 58 -3.77 -6.23 16.51
CA LYS A 58 -4.94 -5.36 16.64
C LYS A 58 -6.00 -5.59 15.57
N GLN A 59 -5.61 -6.07 14.39
CA GLN A 59 -6.56 -6.47 13.34
C GLN A 59 -7.54 -7.56 13.82
N ASN A 60 -7.14 -8.40 14.78
CA ASN A 60 -7.98 -9.45 15.35
C ASN A 60 -8.86 -8.98 16.54
N GLY A 61 -8.72 -7.72 16.95
CA GLY A 61 -9.45 -7.10 18.07
C GLY A 61 -8.55 -6.30 19.02
N ALA A 62 -9.15 -5.38 19.78
CA ALA A 62 -8.42 -4.50 20.70
C ALA A 62 -8.14 -5.14 22.08
N ASP A 63 -8.95 -6.13 22.48
CA ASP A 63 -8.91 -6.71 23.82
C ASP A 63 -8.09 -8.00 23.87
N TYR A 64 -7.24 -8.10 24.88
CA TYR A 64 -6.48 -9.31 25.21
C TYR A 64 -7.15 -10.03 26.37
N SER A 65 -7.44 -11.33 26.22
CA SER A 65 -8.06 -12.12 27.29
C SER A 65 -7.55 -13.56 27.30
N VAL A 66 -7.59 -14.19 28.47
CA VAL A 66 -7.36 -15.64 28.61
C VAL A 66 -8.69 -16.30 28.91
N ARG A 67 -9.14 -17.20 28.03
CA ARG A 67 -10.36 -17.99 28.18
C ARG A 67 -10.02 -19.46 28.04
N ASP A 68 -10.52 -20.30 28.95
CA ASP A 68 -10.23 -21.74 28.97
C ASP A 68 -8.74 -22.10 28.91
N GLY A 69 -7.92 -21.24 29.53
CA GLY A 69 -6.47 -21.39 29.55
C GLY A 69 -5.76 -21.05 28.23
N ALA A 70 -6.45 -20.56 27.18
CA ALA A 70 -5.84 -20.11 25.93
C ALA A 70 -5.86 -18.58 25.79
N LEU A 71 -4.85 -18.01 25.13
CA LEU A 71 -4.79 -16.57 24.85
C LEU A 71 -5.64 -16.22 23.63
N TYR A 72 -6.47 -15.19 23.79
CA TYR A 72 -7.31 -14.61 22.76
C TYR A 72 -7.00 -13.13 22.54
N VAL A 73 -7.11 -12.71 21.28
CA VAL A 73 -7.12 -11.31 20.85
C VAL A 73 -8.47 -11.09 20.17
N GLY A 74 -9.33 -10.26 20.76
CA GLY A 74 -10.74 -10.17 20.37
C GLY A 74 -11.43 -11.54 20.42
N SER A 75 -11.90 -12.03 19.27
CA SER A 75 -12.53 -13.35 19.13
C SER A 75 -11.54 -14.45 18.69
N VAL A 76 -10.31 -14.11 18.30
CA VAL A 76 -9.36 -15.05 17.68
C VAL A 76 -8.48 -15.69 18.74
N ARG A 77 -8.39 -17.03 18.71
CA ARG A 77 -7.46 -17.80 19.53
C ARG A 77 -6.06 -17.72 18.93
N VAL A 78 -5.11 -17.14 19.67
CA VAL A 78 -3.70 -17.02 19.24
C VAL A 78 -2.90 -18.28 19.60
N ASP A 79 -3.38 -19.03 20.59
CA ASP A 79 -2.69 -20.21 21.09
C ASP A 79 -2.63 -21.33 20.04
N GLY A 80 -1.43 -21.59 19.51
CA GLY A 80 -1.19 -22.56 18.43
C GLY A 80 -1.32 -22.00 17.01
N ASP A 81 -1.79 -20.75 16.82
CA ASP A 81 -1.90 -20.14 15.49
C ASP A 81 -0.58 -19.46 15.10
N THR A 82 0.15 -20.08 14.16
CA THR A 82 1.46 -19.56 13.73
C THR A 82 1.39 -18.58 12.57
N ARG A 83 0.22 -18.39 11.93
CA ARG A 83 0.10 -17.59 10.70
C ARG A 83 0.63 -16.17 10.88
N MET A 84 0.27 -15.54 12.00
CA MET A 84 0.70 -14.18 12.31
C MET A 84 2.22 -14.08 12.52
N VAL A 85 2.81 -14.97 13.33
CA VAL A 85 4.25 -14.94 13.60
C VAL A 85 5.07 -15.31 12.35
N ASP A 86 4.53 -16.15 11.48
CA ASP A 86 5.12 -16.49 10.18
C ASP A 86 5.07 -15.30 9.22
N GLN A 87 3.94 -14.58 9.15
CA GLN A 87 3.79 -13.38 8.34
C GLN A 87 4.75 -12.27 8.79
N ILE A 88 4.96 -12.08 10.09
CA ILE A 88 5.96 -11.13 10.62
C ILE A 88 7.38 -11.54 10.18
N ARG A 89 7.69 -12.84 10.20
CA ARG A 89 8.99 -13.35 9.74
C ARG A 89 9.18 -13.14 8.24
N GLU A 90 8.16 -13.40 7.43
CA GLU A 90 8.22 -13.20 5.97
C GLU A 90 8.39 -11.74 5.60
N LEU A 91 7.68 -10.82 6.27
CA LEU A 91 7.72 -9.39 5.96
C LEU A 91 8.95 -8.68 6.51
N THR A 92 9.54 -9.17 7.61
CA THR A 92 10.62 -8.44 8.31
C THR A 92 11.94 -9.18 8.38
N GLY A 93 11.97 -10.47 8.03
CA GLY A 93 13.13 -11.35 8.19
C GLY A 93 13.45 -11.72 9.65
N GLY A 94 12.72 -11.16 10.62
CA GLY A 94 12.94 -11.39 12.06
C GLY A 94 12.17 -12.57 12.62
N SER A 95 12.57 -13.03 13.81
CA SER A 95 11.80 -13.98 14.61
C SER A 95 10.69 -13.25 15.37
N ALA A 96 9.55 -13.91 15.54
CA ALA A 96 8.39 -13.38 16.24
C ALA A 96 7.82 -14.46 17.15
N THR A 97 7.26 -14.07 18.29
CA THR A 97 6.65 -14.98 19.25
C THR A 97 5.54 -14.29 20.02
N VAL A 98 4.47 -15.03 20.28
CA VAL A 98 3.47 -14.68 21.27
C VAL A 98 3.57 -15.65 22.43
N PHE A 99 3.59 -15.11 23.64
CA PHE A 99 3.53 -15.84 24.89
C PHE A 99 2.16 -15.66 25.52
N ARG A 100 1.64 -16.71 26.14
CA ARG A 100 0.55 -16.65 27.12
C ARG A 100 1.20 -16.68 28.51
N GLY A 101 1.08 -15.59 29.25
CA GLY A 101 1.93 -15.36 30.43
C GLY A 101 3.41 -15.48 30.08
N ASP A 102 4.08 -16.48 30.63
CA ASP A 102 5.50 -16.77 30.39
C ASP A 102 5.74 -17.86 29.34
N THR A 103 4.71 -18.47 28.75
CA THR A 103 4.85 -19.68 27.93
C THR A 103 4.64 -19.37 26.45
N ARG A 104 5.56 -19.79 25.56
CA ARG A 104 5.45 -19.62 24.11
C ARG A 104 4.26 -20.41 23.56
N VAL A 105 3.32 -19.73 22.90
CA VAL A 105 2.13 -20.36 22.34
C VAL A 105 2.10 -20.33 20.80
N ALA A 106 2.77 -19.34 20.21
CA ALA A 106 3.01 -19.26 18.77
C ALA A 106 4.39 -18.64 18.54
N THR A 107 5.31 -19.34 17.90
CA THR A 107 6.69 -18.85 17.68
C THR A 107 7.24 -19.24 16.33
N THR A 108 8.11 -18.39 15.77
CA THR A 108 9.02 -18.76 14.67
C THR A 108 10.39 -19.20 15.14
N VAL A 109 10.69 -19.12 16.45
CA VAL A 109 11.92 -19.64 17.05
C VAL A 109 11.88 -21.17 17.03
N GLN A 110 12.99 -21.79 16.66
CA GLN A 110 13.10 -23.25 16.58
C GLN A 110 14.05 -23.78 17.66
N ASN A 111 13.77 -24.99 18.12
CA ASN A 111 14.65 -25.80 18.94
C ASN A 111 15.82 -26.35 18.09
N PRO A 112 16.88 -26.90 18.71
CA PRO A 112 18.00 -27.50 17.99
C PRO A 112 17.62 -28.65 17.03
N ASP A 113 16.48 -29.30 17.26
CA ASP A 113 15.94 -30.36 16.39
C ASP A 113 15.13 -29.83 15.18
N GLY A 114 15.04 -28.50 15.03
CA GLY A 114 14.28 -27.82 13.98
C GLY A 114 12.78 -27.66 14.25
N SER A 115 12.25 -28.25 15.33
CA SER A 115 10.86 -28.05 15.75
C SER A 115 10.64 -26.63 16.28
N ARG A 116 9.41 -26.09 16.19
CA ARG A 116 9.10 -24.79 16.80
C ARG A 116 9.20 -24.90 18.32
N ALA A 117 9.80 -23.90 18.96
CA ALA A 117 9.98 -23.82 20.40
C ALA A 117 8.69 -23.49 21.18
N ASN A 118 7.53 -23.94 20.70
CA ASN A 118 6.26 -23.82 21.40
C ASN A 118 6.32 -24.57 22.74
N GLY A 119 5.67 -24.04 23.77
CA GLY A 119 5.65 -24.61 25.12
C GLY A 119 6.88 -24.28 25.98
N THR A 120 7.94 -23.70 25.40
CA THR A 120 9.08 -23.22 26.18
C THR A 120 8.73 -21.94 26.94
N LYS A 121 9.36 -21.73 28.10
CA LYS A 121 9.12 -20.54 28.94
C LYS A 121 10.06 -19.39 28.62
N LEU A 122 9.60 -18.18 28.95
CA LEU A 122 10.41 -16.97 28.99
C LEU A 122 11.51 -17.17 30.03
N GLY A 123 12.77 -16.94 29.64
CA GLY A 123 13.92 -17.14 30.52
C GLY A 123 13.86 -16.21 31.75
N ALA A 124 14.18 -16.75 32.92
CA ALA A 124 14.31 -15.95 34.13
C ALA A 124 15.46 -14.94 33.96
N GLY A 125 15.20 -13.65 34.20
CA GLY A 125 16.19 -12.58 34.00
C GLY A 125 15.55 -11.22 33.73
N PRO A 126 16.33 -10.24 33.23
CA PRO A 126 15.89 -8.84 33.08
C PRO A 126 14.62 -8.67 32.22
N VAL A 127 14.44 -9.55 31.23
CA VAL A 127 13.24 -9.57 30.39
C VAL A 127 12.00 -9.96 31.18
N PHE A 128 12.10 -11.04 31.96
CA PHE A 128 11.00 -11.54 32.80
C PHE A 128 10.62 -10.49 33.85
N ASP A 129 11.60 -9.91 34.52
CA ASP A 129 11.35 -8.88 35.54
C ASP A 129 10.71 -7.63 34.95
N SER A 130 11.19 -7.16 33.78
CA SER A 130 10.62 -5.99 33.11
C SER A 130 9.17 -6.22 32.69
N ILE A 131 8.89 -7.37 32.07
CA ILE A 131 7.59 -7.62 31.43
C ILE A 131 6.55 -8.15 32.42
N ILE A 132 6.90 -9.17 33.20
CA ILE A 132 5.95 -9.85 34.09
C ILE A 132 5.81 -9.10 35.41
N THR A 133 6.93 -8.66 36.02
CA THR A 133 6.91 -7.99 37.33
C THR A 133 6.63 -6.50 37.21
N GLN A 134 7.32 -5.80 36.30
CA GLN A 134 7.25 -4.34 36.18
C GLN A 134 6.23 -3.84 35.13
N ARG A 135 5.72 -4.73 34.26
CA ARG A 135 4.77 -4.41 33.18
C ARG A 135 5.29 -3.35 32.20
N LYS A 136 6.59 -3.36 31.92
CA LYS A 136 7.27 -2.41 31.01
C LYS A 136 7.88 -3.12 29.81
N PRO A 137 7.80 -2.52 28.60
CA PRO A 137 8.57 -2.94 27.44
C PRO A 137 10.04 -3.17 27.76
N TYR A 138 10.61 -4.24 27.21
CA TYR A 138 12.04 -4.49 27.24
C TYR A 138 12.61 -4.39 25.84
N ARG A 139 13.75 -3.71 25.72
CA ARG A 139 14.53 -3.60 24.48
C ARG A 139 15.98 -3.89 24.85
N GLY A 140 16.57 -4.92 24.25
CA GLY A 140 17.95 -5.29 24.58
C GLY A 140 18.39 -6.61 23.97
N GLU A 141 19.57 -7.08 24.33
CA GLU A 141 20.00 -8.43 23.99
C GLU A 141 19.38 -9.44 24.96
N ALA A 142 19.00 -10.60 24.44
CA ALA A 142 18.61 -11.75 25.24
C ALA A 142 19.13 -13.04 24.60
N ASP A 143 19.48 -14.01 25.44
CA ASP A 143 19.80 -15.36 25.01
C ASP A 143 18.50 -16.17 24.90
N ILE A 144 18.26 -16.74 23.72
CA ILE A 144 17.09 -17.55 23.44
C ILE A 144 17.59 -18.89 22.90
N LEU A 145 17.48 -19.93 23.73
CA LEU A 145 17.86 -21.31 23.40
C LEU A 145 19.34 -21.45 23.00
N GLY A 146 20.24 -20.66 23.61
CA GLY A 146 21.68 -20.70 23.34
C GLY A 146 22.13 -19.75 22.23
N GLU A 147 21.19 -19.03 21.61
CA GLU A 147 21.46 -18.06 20.54
C GLU A 147 21.22 -16.64 21.05
N ARG A 148 22.13 -15.71 20.74
CA ARG A 148 21.97 -14.30 21.13
C ARG A 148 21.10 -13.57 20.11
N TYR A 149 20.03 -12.98 20.60
CA TYR A 149 19.14 -12.14 19.80
C TYR A 149 19.22 -10.68 20.26
N PHE A 150 19.07 -9.77 19.30
CA PHE A 150 18.54 -8.45 19.59
C PHE A 150 17.03 -8.58 19.72
N THR A 151 16.46 -8.14 20.83
CA THR A 151 15.09 -8.48 21.21
C THR A 151 14.28 -7.27 21.63
N SER A 152 13.00 -7.31 21.31
CA SER A 152 12.00 -6.38 21.79
C SER A 152 10.83 -7.18 22.34
N TYR A 153 10.44 -6.90 23.57
CA TYR A 153 9.31 -7.53 24.25
C TYR A 153 8.33 -6.46 24.70
N ASP A 154 7.05 -6.66 24.43
CA ASP A 154 5.96 -5.81 24.91
C ASP A 154 4.92 -6.64 25.68
N PRO A 155 4.45 -6.17 26.86
CA PRO A 155 3.42 -6.86 27.61
C PRO A 155 2.06 -6.71 26.92
N LEU A 156 1.31 -7.80 26.79
CA LEU A 156 -0.08 -7.79 26.39
C LEU A 156 -0.94 -7.71 27.65
N LEU A 157 -1.66 -6.61 27.81
CA LEU A 157 -2.42 -6.28 29.02
C LEU A 157 -3.92 -6.49 28.78
N ASP A 158 -4.61 -7.18 29.69
CA ASP A 158 -6.08 -7.22 29.64
C ASP A 158 -6.72 -5.89 30.08
N ALA A 159 -8.05 -5.81 30.02
CA ALA A 159 -8.81 -4.63 30.45
C ALA A 159 -8.58 -4.25 31.94
N SER A 160 -8.06 -5.16 32.77
CA SER A 160 -7.70 -4.89 34.18
C SER A 160 -6.28 -4.36 34.34
N GLY A 161 -5.50 -4.29 33.25
CA GLY A 161 -4.08 -3.94 33.26
C GLY A 161 -3.16 -5.07 33.72
N SER A 162 -3.64 -6.32 33.72
CA SER A 162 -2.86 -7.51 34.07
C SER A 162 -2.19 -8.10 32.83
N VAL A 163 -0.95 -8.60 32.98
CA VAL A 163 -0.19 -9.19 31.87
C VAL A 163 -0.75 -10.57 31.55
N VAL A 164 -1.47 -10.68 30.45
CA VAL A 164 -2.04 -11.95 29.95
C VAL A 164 -1.15 -12.63 28.92
N GLY A 165 -0.24 -11.88 28.30
CA GLY A 165 0.71 -12.40 27.32
C GLY A 165 1.89 -11.48 27.10
N VAL A 166 2.80 -11.91 26.23
CA VAL A 166 3.98 -11.13 25.82
C VAL A 166 4.14 -11.25 24.33
N LEU A 167 4.33 -10.11 23.66
CA LEU A 167 4.73 -10.07 22.27
C LEU A 167 6.24 -9.92 22.17
N PHE A 168 6.86 -10.74 21.34
CA PHE A 168 8.29 -10.74 21.10
C PHE A 168 8.58 -10.61 19.62
N VAL A 169 9.53 -9.74 19.29
CA VAL A 169 10.25 -9.76 18.01
C VAL A 169 11.74 -9.72 18.26
N GLY A 170 12.51 -10.43 17.43
CA GLY A 170 13.95 -10.43 17.57
C GLY A 170 14.71 -10.82 16.30
N LEU A 171 15.94 -10.34 16.21
CA LEU A 171 16.89 -10.63 15.13
C LEU A 171 18.06 -11.40 15.72
N LYS A 172 18.47 -12.49 15.08
CA LYS A 172 19.68 -13.22 15.50
C LYS A 172 20.88 -12.31 15.33
N ARG A 173 21.69 -12.18 16.38
CA ARG A 173 22.90 -11.35 16.33
C ARG A 173 23.87 -11.86 15.26
N ALA A 174 23.97 -13.18 15.10
CA ALA A 174 24.79 -13.80 14.06
C ALA A 174 24.36 -13.37 12.65
N ASP A 175 23.05 -13.31 12.36
CA ASP A 175 22.55 -12.91 11.03
C ASP A 175 22.85 -11.43 10.72
N VAL A 176 22.71 -10.56 11.72
CA VAL A 176 23.06 -9.13 11.60
C VAL A 176 24.57 -8.96 11.42
N MET A 177 25.37 -9.71 12.17
CA MET A 177 26.84 -9.62 12.13
C MET A 177 27.45 -10.32 10.92
N ARG A 178 26.74 -11.25 10.27
CA ARG A 178 27.22 -11.92 9.05
C ARG A 178 27.55 -10.94 7.93
N VAL A 179 26.75 -9.87 7.79
CA VAL A 179 27.00 -8.80 6.81
C VAL A 179 28.28 -8.03 7.17
N VAL A 180 28.53 -7.82 8.47
CA VAL A 180 29.77 -7.18 8.97
C VAL A 180 30.97 -8.08 8.69
N ASP A 181 30.86 -9.37 8.98
CA ASP A 181 31.91 -10.37 8.77
C ASP A 181 32.28 -10.53 7.29
N GLU A 182 31.30 -10.49 6.38
CA GLU A 182 31.54 -10.53 4.92
C GLU A 182 32.30 -9.31 4.42
N VAL A 183 31.94 -8.11 4.90
CA VAL A 183 32.65 -6.87 4.57
C VAL A 183 34.05 -6.90 5.17
N GLU A 184 34.20 -7.34 6.42
CA GLU A 184 35.50 -7.43 7.11
C GLU A 184 36.43 -8.43 6.40
N ARG A 185 35.92 -9.59 5.98
CA ARG A 185 36.67 -10.59 5.20
C ARG A 185 37.12 -10.03 3.85
N THR A 186 36.30 -9.22 3.20
CA THR A 186 36.66 -8.58 1.94
C THR A 186 37.79 -7.56 2.14
N ILE A 187 37.72 -6.74 3.19
CA ILE A 187 38.78 -5.78 3.55
C ILE A 187 40.09 -6.51 3.89
N LEU A 188 40.01 -7.62 4.64
CA LEU A 188 41.16 -8.44 5.02
C LEU A 188 41.88 -9.09 3.83
N VAL A 189 41.20 -9.30 2.69
CA VAL A 189 41.83 -9.83 1.47
C VAL A 189 42.39 -8.70 0.60
N VAL A 190 41.64 -7.62 0.42
CA VAL A 190 42.04 -6.52 -0.50
C VAL A 190 43.18 -5.68 0.07
N ALA A 191 43.15 -5.35 1.37
CA ALA A 191 44.17 -4.51 2.00
C ALA A 191 45.61 -5.06 1.89
N PRO A 192 45.89 -6.35 2.15
CA PRO A 192 47.24 -6.89 1.95
C PRO A 192 47.63 -7.00 0.48
N LEU A 193 46.69 -7.24 -0.45
CA LEU A 193 46.98 -7.25 -1.89
C LEU A 193 47.42 -5.86 -2.39
N VAL A 194 46.74 -4.81 -1.95
CA VAL A 194 47.13 -3.41 -2.25
C VAL A 194 48.48 -3.07 -1.61
N THR A 195 48.70 -3.49 -0.36
CA THR A 195 49.97 -3.26 0.35
C THR A 195 51.14 -3.99 -0.32
N LEU A 196 50.92 -5.22 -0.79
CA LEU A 196 51.92 -6.02 -1.51
C LEU A 196 52.22 -5.45 -2.88
N ALA A 197 51.20 -5.05 -3.65
CA ALA A 197 51.37 -4.42 -4.96
C ALA A 197 52.15 -3.10 -4.84
N PHE A 198 51.77 -2.24 -3.88
CA PHE A 198 52.47 -0.99 -3.64
C PHE A 198 53.89 -1.22 -3.09
N GLY A 199 54.07 -2.22 -2.21
CA GLY A 199 55.36 -2.63 -1.68
C GLY A 199 56.33 -3.13 -2.76
N LEU A 200 55.84 -3.91 -3.73
CA LEU A 200 56.61 -4.38 -4.89
C LEU A 200 57.01 -3.22 -5.79
N VAL A 201 56.07 -2.33 -6.14
CA VAL A 201 56.34 -1.14 -6.94
C VAL A 201 57.37 -0.23 -6.24
N SER A 202 57.18 0.05 -4.95
CA SER A 202 58.11 0.86 -4.14
C SER A 202 59.50 0.21 -4.04
N PHE A 203 59.59 -1.10 -3.85
CA PHE A 203 60.86 -1.82 -3.83
C PHE A 203 61.60 -1.73 -5.17
N PHE A 204 60.90 -1.90 -6.29
CA PHE A 204 61.51 -1.79 -7.62
C PHE A 204 62.01 -0.37 -7.92
N LEU A 205 61.22 0.66 -7.56
CA LEU A 205 61.62 2.07 -7.75
C LEU A 205 62.83 2.44 -6.89
N VAL A 206 62.82 2.10 -5.59
CA VAL A 206 63.93 2.40 -4.67
C VAL A 206 65.19 1.59 -5.02
N ARG A 207 65.04 0.32 -5.46
CA ARG A 207 66.15 -0.50 -5.92
C ARG A 207 66.78 0.04 -7.20
N ARG A 208 65.97 0.46 -8.17
CA ARG A 208 66.45 1.08 -9.41
C ARG A 208 67.25 2.36 -9.11
N GLN A 209 66.78 3.19 -8.19
CA GLN A 209 67.43 4.45 -7.84
C GLN A 209 68.74 4.25 -7.05
N MET A 210 68.75 3.37 -6.05
CA MET A 210 69.94 3.11 -5.22
C MET A 210 71.06 2.33 -5.94
N GLY A 211 70.71 1.59 -7.01
CA GLY A 211 71.69 0.92 -7.87
C GLY A 211 72.61 1.92 -8.59
N ALA A 212 72.06 3.03 -9.09
CA ALA A 212 72.82 4.07 -9.78
C ALA A 212 73.80 4.78 -8.82
N VAL A 213 73.36 5.08 -7.59
CA VAL A 213 74.19 5.72 -6.57
C VAL A 213 75.37 4.84 -6.15
N ARG A 214 75.17 3.52 -6.00
CA ARG A 214 76.26 2.58 -5.68
C ARG A 214 77.26 2.42 -6.82
N ALA A 215 76.79 2.41 -8.06
CA ALA A 215 77.66 2.31 -9.23
C ALA A 215 78.60 3.52 -9.32
N MET A 216 78.08 4.73 -9.10
CA MET A 216 78.90 5.94 -9.06
C MET A 216 79.87 5.99 -7.88
N SER A 217 79.45 5.52 -6.70
CA SER A 217 80.35 5.41 -5.55
C SER A 217 81.49 4.41 -5.77
N ALA A 218 81.26 3.33 -6.52
CA ALA A 218 82.30 2.36 -6.89
C ALA A 218 83.28 2.96 -7.91
N THR A 219 82.77 3.64 -8.94
CA THR A 219 83.60 4.35 -9.92
C THR A 219 84.47 5.43 -9.26
N MET A 220 83.96 6.13 -8.25
CA MET A 220 84.74 7.12 -7.50
C MET A 220 85.85 6.50 -6.63
N HIS A 221 85.66 5.25 -6.20
CA HIS A 221 86.68 4.49 -5.47
C HIS A 221 87.76 3.94 -6.43
N ASP A 222 87.37 3.48 -7.62
CA ASP A 222 88.29 2.99 -8.66
C ASP A 222 89.14 4.14 -9.26
N LEU A 223 88.55 5.32 -9.48
CA LEU A 223 89.29 6.52 -9.90
C LEU A 223 90.29 6.98 -8.84
N ALA A 224 89.95 6.87 -7.54
CA ALA A 224 90.86 7.20 -6.44
C ALA A 224 92.01 6.19 -6.28
N ALA A 225 91.90 5.00 -6.89
CA ALA A 225 92.91 3.94 -6.92
C ALA A 225 93.73 3.92 -8.24
N ASP A 226 93.69 5.01 -9.01
CA ASP A 226 94.45 5.23 -10.25
C ASP A 226 94.11 4.29 -11.42
N LYS A 227 92.88 3.73 -11.42
CA LYS A 227 92.34 2.93 -12.54
C LYS A 227 91.51 3.81 -13.48
N LEU A 228 92.11 4.23 -14.58
CA LEU A 228 91.55 5.21 -15.51
C LEU A 228 90.72 4.60 -16.67
N ASP A 229 90.59 3.28 -16.73
CA ASP A 229 89.89 2.51 -17.77
C ASP A 229 88.43 2.15 -17.43
N VAL A 230 87.89 2.65 -16.32
CA VAL A 230 86.51 2.37 -15.88
C VAL A 230 85.52 3.35 -16.50
N ALA A 231 84.48 2.87 -17.18
CA ALA A 231 83.42 3.71 -17.75
C ALA A 231 82.51 4.27 -16.64
N VAL A 232 82.19 5.57 -16.67
CA VAL A 232 81.29 6.21 -15.70
C VAL A 232 79.83 5.90 -16.07
N PRO A 233 79.09 5.15 -15.25
CA PRO A 233 77.70 4.81 -15.57
C PRO A 233 76.75 6.00 -15.34
N GLY A 234 75.76 6.19 -16.23
CA GLY A 234 74.67 7.15 -16.06
C GLY A 234 74.84 8.53 -16.72
N LEU A 235 75.77 8.68 -17.66
CA LEU A 235 76.03 9.91 -18.44
C LEU A 235 74.87 10.37 -19.34
N ASP A 236 73.96 9.46 -19.64
CA ASP A 236 72.78 9.61 -20.49
C ASP A 236 71.52 10.03 -19.72
N ARG A 237 71.64 10.25 -18.40
CA ARG A 237 70.52 10.62 -17.53
C ARG A 237 70.39 12.14 -17.37
N GLY A 238 69.16 12.65 -17.41
CA GLY A 238 68.85 14.08 -17.22
C GLY A 238 68.46 14.50 -15.80
N ASP A 239 68.59 13.61 -14.81
CA ASP A 239 68.25 13.87 -13.40
C ASP A 239 69.50 14.23 -12.57
N GLU A 240 69.33 14.52 -11.28
CA GLU A 240 70.40 14.96 -10.36
C GLU A 240 71.54 13.92 -10.25
N ILE A 241 71.26 12.65 -10.52
CA ILE A 241 72.25 11.57 -10.61
C ILE A 241 73.10 11.67 -11.89
N GLY A 242 72.49 12.07 -13.01
CA GLY A 242 73.19 12.34 -14.27
C GLY A 242 74.12 13.56 -14.20
N GLN A 243 73.70 14.61 -13.48
CA GLN A 243 74.57 15.77 -13.20
C GLN A 243 75.79 15.38 -12.34
N MET A 244 75.59 14.50 -11.35
CA MET A 244 76.70 13.94 -10.57
C MET A 244 77.61 13.02 -11.42
N ALA A 245 77.07 12.25 -12.38
CA ALA A 245 77.85 11.39 -13.28
C ALA A 245 78.69 12.18 -14.29
N GLN A 246 78.15 13.28 -14.83
CA GLN A 246 78.90 14.24 -15.64
C GLN A 246 80.04 14.89 -14.85
N ALA A 247 79.81 15.27 -13.59
CA ALA A 247 80.85 15.82 -12.73
C ALA A 247 82.00 14.81 -12.47
N VAL A 248 81.68 13.53 -12.31
CA VAL A 248 82.68 12.45 -12.15
C VAL A 248 83.42 12.14 -13.46
N GLN A 249 82.74 12.22 -14.62
CA GLN A 249 83.35 12.06 -15.94
C GLN A 249 84.32 13.21 -16.28
N VAL A 250 83.97 14.46 -15.96
CA VAL A 250 84.89 15.60 -16.09
C VAL A 250 86.12 15.44 -15.18
N PHE A 251 85.97 14.81 -14.02
CA PHE A 251 87.09 14.48 -13.14
C PHE A 251 88.01 13.39 -13.72
N LYS A 252 87.44 12.37 -14.40
CA LYS A 252 88.17 11.34 -15.15
C LYS A 252 88.92 11.92 -16.36
N ASP A 253 88.26 12.75 -17.14
CA ASP A 253 88.80 13.30 -18.39
C ASP A 253 89.94 14.29 -18.13
N ASN A 254 89.88 15.04 -17.01
CA ASN A 254 90.98 15.89 -16.55
C ASN A 254 92.18 15.10 -16.01
N ALA A 255 91.99 13.87 -15.52
CA ALA A 255 93.10 12.99 -15.13
C ALA A 255 93.81 12.37 -16.35
N ILE A 256 93.11 12.20 -17.48
CA ILE A 256 93.63 11.62 -18.73
C ILE A 256 94.30 12.67 -19.64
N GLN A 257 93.99 13.96 -19.51
CA GLN A 257 94.57 15.04 -20.34
C GLN A 257 95.92 15.62 -19.88
N LYS A 258 96.61 15.00 -18.90
CA LYS A 258 97.92 15.47 -18.40
C LYS A 258 99.09 14.57 -18.82
N LYS A 259 99.15 14.17 -20.10
CA LYS A 259 100.38 13.66 -20.74
C LYS A 259 100.29 13.72 -22.26
N ALA A 260 101.32 14.32 -22.87
CA ALA A 260 101.61 14.38 -24.30
C ALA A 260 100.88 15.47 -25.13
N MET A 261 101.19 16.73 -24.83
CA MET A 261 101.39 17.72 -25.91
C MET A 261 102.84 17.60 -26.36
N ASP A 262 103.09 17.24 -27.62
CA ASP A 262 104.34 17.63 -28.27
C ASP A 262 104.08 18.16 -29.68
N ALA A 263 104.88 19.16 -29.99
CA ALA A 263 104.71 20.11 -31.07
C ALA A 263 105.11 19.53 -32.43
N ALA A 264 104.18 19.45 -33.39
CA ALA A 264 104.53 19.29 -34.81
C ALA A 264 103.38 19.60 -35.81
N GLU A 265 102.45 20.52 -35.51
CA GLU A 265 101.40 20.87 -36.50
C GLU A 265 101.00 22.36 -36.45
N ARG A 266 101.97 23.23 -36.15
CA ARG A 266 101.72 24.67 -35.94
C ARG A 266 101.85 25.57 -37.15
N GLU A 267 102.08 25.07 -38.36
CA GLU A 267 102.31 25.98 -39.51
C GLU A 267 101.56 25.63 -40.81
N ARG A 268 100.67 24.63 -40.83
CA ARG A 268 99.89 24.29 -42.05
C ARG A 268 98.37 24.44 -41.95
N LEU A 269 97.81 24.65 -40.77
CA LEU A 269 96.37 24.80 -40.54
C LEU A 269 95.89 26.26 -40.39
N GLU A 270 96.78 27.25 -40.33
CA GLU A 270 96.38 28.63 -40.04
C GLU A 270 95.68 29.34 -41.21
N ALA A 271 95.85 28.83 -42.44
CA ALA A 271 95.15 29.33 -43.62
C ALA A 271 93.77 28.67 -43.82
N GLU A 272 93.58 27.42 -43.36
CA GLU A 272 92.29 26.73 -43.34
C GLU A 272 91.42 27.19 -42.14
N ARG A 273 92.05 27.44 -40.98
CA ARG A 273 91.37 27.87 -39.75
C ARG A 273 90.51 29.12 -39.91
N ARG A 274 90.92 30.16 -40.66
CA ARG A 274 90.14 31.41 -40.73
C ARG A 274 88.85 31.29 -41.56
N ALA A 275 88.83 30.43 -42.57
CA ALA A 275 87.63 30.17 -43.38
C ALA A 275 86.67 29.21 -42.67
N ASP A 276 87.23 28.22 -41.97
CA ASP A 276 86.47 27.22 -41.21
C ASP A 276 85.95 27.77 -39.87
N GLU A 277 86.69 28.66 -39.20
CA GLU A 277 86.23 29.39 -37.99
C GLU A 277 85.03 30.30 -38.31
N ALA A 278 85.03 31.01 -39.45
CA ALA A 278 83.91 31.86 -39.85
C ALA A 278 82.67 31.08 -40.30
N ARG A 279 82.84 29.85 -40.79
CA ARG A 279 81.75 28.91 -41.10
C ARG A 279 81.22 28.28 -39.82
N ARG A 280 82.08 27.71 -38.96
CA ARG A 280 81.69 27.13 -37.66
C ARG A 280 81.06 28.15 -36.72
N ALA A 281 81.51 29.40 -36.71
CA ALA A 281 80.88 30.45 -35.91
C ALA A 281 79.45 30.77 -36.39
N ARG A 282 79.20 30.79 -37.71
CA ARG A 282 77.85 30.96 -38.25
C ARG A 282 76.96 29.73 -38.00
N GLU A 283 77.50 28.53 -38.17
CA GLU A 283 76.78 27.28 -37.90
C GLU A 283 76.48 27.10 -36.39
N ALA A 284 77.41 27.50 -35.52
CA ALA A 284 77.21 27.51 -34.07
C ALA A 284 76.18 28.55 -33.63
N ALA A 285 76.22 29.77 -34.18
CA ALA A 285 75.23 30.81 -33.87
C ALA A 285 73.81 30.41 -34.31
N ILE A 286 73.66 29.82 -35.50
CA ILE A 286 72.37 29.29 -35.97
C ILE A 286 71.92 28.09 -35.12
N GLY A 287 72.87 27.23 -34.70
CA GLY A 287 72.59 26.12 -33.80
C GLY A 287 72.13 26.57 -32.40
N GLU A 288 72.73 27.64 -31.87
CA GLU A 288 72.34 28.25 -30.59
C GLU A 288 70.96 28.90 -30.68
N GLU A 289 70.64 29.59 -31.78
CA GLU A 289 69.31 30.16 -32.03
C GLU A 289 68.22 29.08 -32.14
N ILE A 290 68.52 27.97 -32.82
CA ILE A 290 67.62 26.80 -32.91
C ILE A 290 67.46 26.14 -31.54
N ALA A 291 68.55 25.94 -30.80
CA ALA A 291 68.50 25.36 -29.45
C ALA A 291 67.67 26.23 -28.50
N ALA A 292 67.82 27.55 -28.57
CA ALA A 292 67.03 28.50 -27.78
C ALA A 292 65.54 28.47 -28.14
N LEU A 293 65.18 28.32 -29.43
CA LEU A 293 63.79 28.13 -29.82
C LEU A 293 63.25 26.78 -29.35
N ILE A 294 64.00 25.69 -29.47
CA ILE A 294 63.59 24.37 -29.00
C ILE A 294 63.35 24.40 -27.49
N ASP A 295 64.24 25.03 -26.73
CA ASP A 295 64.09 25.22 -25.28
C ASP A 295 62.81 26.02 -24.97
N ALA A 296 62.59 27.16 -25.64
CA ALA A 296 61.38 27.95 -25.48
C ALA A 296 60.09 27.16 -25.81
N VAL A 297 60.06 26.44 -26.95
CA VAL A 297 58.94 25.58 -27.36
C VAL A 297 58.72 24.44 -26.35
N SER A 298 59.80 23.85 -25.82
CA SER A 298 59.72 22.79 -24.79
C SER A 298 59.14 23.28 -23.47
N GLN A 299 59.29 24.57 -23.18
CA GLN A 299 58.71 25.25 -22.02
C GLN A 299 57.30 25.81 -22.30
N GLY A 300 56.78 25.64 -23.52
CA GLY A 300 55.44 26.09 -23.92
C GLY A 300 55.37 27.50 -24.50
N ASP A 301 56.50 28.20 -24.67
CA ASP A 301 56.56 29.49 -25.38
C ASP A 301 56.62 29.24 -26.89
N LEU A 302 55.44 29.20 -27.51
CA LEU A 302 55.26 29.03 -28.95
C LEU A 302 55.25 30.35 -29.72
N SER A 303 55.53 31.51 -29.08
CA SER A 303 55.45 32.82 -29.72
C SER A 303 56.71 33.21 -30.52
N ARG A 304 57.83 32.54 -30.25
CA ARG A 304 59.14 32.85 -30.83
C ARG A 304 59.33 32.22 -32.21
N ARG A 305 60.12 32.86 -33.07
CA ARG A 305 60.47 32.37 -34.42
C ARG A 305 61.95 32.58 -34.71
N LEU A 306 62.51 31.70 -35.55
CA LEU A 306 63.86 31.85 -36.08
C LEU A 306 63.88 32.94 -37.15
N GLU A 307 64.89 33.80 -37.11
CA GLU A 307 65.06 34.87 -38.09
C GLU A 307 65.54 34.29 -39.43
N LEU A 308 64.90 34.66 -40.55
CA LEU A 308 65.29 34.12 -41.87
C LEU A 308 66.32 34.99 -42.60
N ALA A 309 66.60 36.20 -42.11
CA ALA A 309 67.57 37.11 -42.70
C ALA A 309 69.00 36.57 -42.51
N GLY A 310 69.85 36.68 -43.54
CA GLY A 310 71.25 36.24 -43.49
C GLY A 310 71.49 34.71 -43.52
N LYS A 311 70.42 33.90 -43.67
CA LYS A 311 70.49 32.44 -43.81
C LYS A 311 70.20 32.03 -45.26
N ASP A 312 71.04 31.16 -45.81
CA ASP A 312 70.92 30.61 -47.18
C ASP A 312 70.96 29.08 -47.21
N GLY A 313 70.50 28.49 -48.31
CA GLY A 313 70.54 27.04 -48.55
C GLY A 313 69.80 26.20 -47.50
N PHE A 314 70.50 25.25 -46.89
CA PHE A 314 69.96 24.32 -45.89
C PHE A 314 69.40 25.03 -44.66
N TYR A 315 70.15 25.97 -44.07
CA TYR A 315 69.77 26.63 -42.81
C TYR A 315 68.51 27.49 -42.92
N ARG A 316 68.30 28.13 -44.07
CA ARG A 316 67.05 28.86 -44.36
C ARG A 316 65.86 27.93 -44.44
N THR A 317 66.00 26.84 -45.19
CA THR A 317 64.94 25.82 -45.36
C THR A 317 64.58 25.15 -44.04
N MET A 318 65.59 24.80 -43.23
CA MET A 318 65.41 24.25 -41.89
C MET A 318 64.71 25.24 -40.95
N SER A 319 65.18 26.49 -40.90
CA SER A 319 64.58 27.53 -40.04
C SER A 319 63.12 27.82 -40.43
N ALA A 320 62.82 27.90 -41.74
CA ALA A 320 61.45 28.04 -42.23
C ALA A 320 60.59 26.80 -41.96
N GLY A 321 61.18 25.60 -41.97
CA GLY A 321 60.52 24.35 -41.58
C GLY A 321 60.15 24.33 -40.10
N ILE A 322 61.09 24.73 -39.22
CA ILE A 322 60.88 24.83 -37.77
C ILE A 322 59.82 25.90 -37.45
N ASN A 323 59.86 27.05 -38.12
CA ASN A 323 58.83 28.09 -37.96
C ASN A 323 57.43 27.55 -38.35
N ARG A 324 57.29 26.88 -39.50
CA ARG A 324 56.00 26.26 -39.90
C ARG A 324 55.51 25.19 -38.92
N LEU A 325 56.42 24.38 -38.39
CA LEU A 325 56.09 23.40 -37.35
C LEU A 325 55.58 24.11 -36.09
N THR A 326 56.28 25.17 -35.66
CA THR A 326 55.90 25.99 -34.49
C THR A 326 54.56 26.68 -34.72
N ASP A 327 54.31 27.26 -35.91
CA ASP A 327 53.03 27.85 -36.31
C ASP A 327 51.89 26.83 -36.23
N THR A 328 52.13 25.61 -36.70
CA THR A 328 51.12 24.53 -36.70
C THR A 328 50.81 24.09 -35.28
N VAL A 329 51.83 23.87 -34.45
CA VAL A 329 51.66 23.47 -33.05
C VAL A 329 50.97 24.57 -32.25
N GLU A 330 51.36 25.84 -32.44
CA GLU A 330 50.71 26.99 -31.81
C GLU A 330 49.23 27.09 -32.18
N ALA A 331 48.91 26.99 -33.48
CA ALA A 331 47.54 27.04 -33.97
C ALA A 331 46.66 25.93 -33.38
N VAL A 332 47.17 24.69 -33.33
CA VAL A 332 46.44 23.55 -32.75
C VAL A 332 46.21 23.77 -31.25
N ILE A 333 47.25 24.11 -30.50
CA ILE A 333 47.14 24.32 -29.04
C ILE A 333 46.21 25.49 -28.72
N ALA A 334 46.26 26.58 -29.49
CA ALA A 334 45.38 27.72 -29.32
C ALA A 334 43.91 27.37 -29.60
N ASP A 335 43.62 26.66 -30.70
CA ASP A 335 42.26 26.26 -31.05
C ASP A 335 41.66 25.27 -30.03
N LEU A 336 42.44 24.26 -29.61
CA LEU A 336 42.01 23.30 -28.60
C LEU A 336 41.84 23.97 -27.24
N GLY A 337 42.75 24.87 -26.86
CA GLY A 337 42.64 25.67 -25.65
C GLY A 337 41.37 26.52 -25.64
N ALA A 338 40.99 27.12 -26.77
CA ALA A 338 39.76 27.89 -26.90
C ALA A 338 38.50 27.03 -26.70
N VAL A 339 38.43 25.84 -27.33
CA VAL A 339 37.28 24.93 -27.18
C VAL A 339 37.21 24.34 -25.78
N LEU A 340 38.34 23.91 -25.20
CA LEU A 340 38.38 23.39 -23.83
C LEU A 340 38.04 24.46 -22.79
N SER A 341 38.47 25.71 -23.00
CA SER A 341 38.09 26.85 -22.17
C SER A 341 36.59 27.15 -22.27
N ALA A 342 36.00 27.07 -23.47
CA ALA A 342 34.57 27.21 -23.67
C ALA A 342 33.78 26.08 -22.98
N LEU A 343 34.23 24.83 -23.11
CA LEU A 343 33.66 23.67 -22.42
C LEU A 343 33.68 23.84 -20.89
N ALA A 344 34.79 24.34 -20.32
CA ALA A 344 34.91 24.63 -18.89
C ALA A 344 33.95 25.75 -18.42
N GLN A 345 33.54 26.63 -19.33
CA GLN A 345 32.54 27.68 -19.09
C GLN A 345 31.11 27.25 -19.45
N GLY A 346 30.91 25.97 -19.80
CA GLY A 346 29.61 25.42 -20.16
C GLY A 346 29.18 25.68 -21.61
N ASP A 347 29.99 26.33 -22.45
CA ASP A 347 29.62 26.56 -23.86
C ASP A 347 29.97 25.33 -24.71
N LEU A 348 28.94 24.55 -25.05
CA LEU A 348 29.05 23.32 -25.84
C LEU A 348 28.99 23.58 -27.36
N ASN A 349 28.98 24.84 -27.81
CA ASN A 349 28.82 25.21 -29.21
C ASN A 349 30.13 25.55 -29.93
N LYS A 350 31.22 25.78 -29.18
CA LYS A 350 32.52 26.10 -29.78
C LYS A 350 33.14 24.88 -30.45
N ARG A 351 33.67 25.06 -31.65
CA ARG A 351 34.31 24.02 -32.46
C ARG A 351 35.63 24.53 -33.02
N VAL A 352 36.55 23.60 -33.24
CA VAL A 352 37.76 23.85 -34.02
C VAL A 352 37.37 23.80 -35.49
N GLU A 353 37.40 24.95 -36.17
CA GLU A 353 37.04 25.07 -37.59
C GLU A 353 38.24 24.88 -38.53
N ARG A 354 39.44 25.30 -38.11
CA ARG A 354 40.67 25.24 -38.92
C ARG A 354 40.99 23.81 -39.35
N ASP A 355 41.43 23.62 -40.60
CA ASP A 355 41.78 22.30 -41.13
C ASP A 355 43.20 21.88 -40.74
N TYR A 356 43.31 20.63 -40.30
CA TYR A 356 44.57 20.01 -39.90
C TYR A 356 44.77 18.71 -40.67
N GLN A 357 45.95 18.10 -40.53
CA GLN A 357 46.25 16.80 -41.13
C GLN A 357 46.89 15.85 -40.12
N GLY A 358 46.82 14.55 -40.41
CA GLY A 358 47.40 13.50 -39.56
C GLY A 358 46.86 13.55 -38.12
N ALA A 359 47.76 13.45 -37.14
CA ALA A 359 47.39 13.42 -35.73
C ALA A 359 46.66 14.68 -35.24
N PHE A 360 46.96 15.85 -35.79
CA PHE A 360 46.28 17.10 -35.42
C PHE A 360 44.82 17.14 -35.90
N GLN A 361 44.54 16.53 -37.05
CA GLN A 361 43.16 16.36 -37.53
C GLN A 361 42.37 15.43 -36.61
N THR A 362 42.97 14.31 -36.20
CA THR A 362 42.37 13.40 -35.23
C THR A 362 42.02 14.13 -33.94
N LEU A 363 42.92 14.96 -33.41
CA LEU A 363 42.69 15.72 -32.19
C LEU A 363 41.56 16.77 -32.33
N LYS A 364 41.50 17.48 -33.47
CA LYS A 364 40.34 18.34 -33.83
C LYS A 364 39.04 17.52 -33.81
N THR A 365 39.02 16.38 -34.49
CA THR A 365 37.85 15.52 -34.59
C THR A 365 37.40 15.02 -33.22
N ASP A 366 38.31 14.56 -32.37
CA ASP A 366 37.99 14.01 -31.07
C ASP A 366 37.42 15.07 -30.13
N VAL A 367 38.00 16.27 -30.09
CA VAL A 367 37.49 17.39 -29.26
C VAL A 367 36.12 17.88 -29.76
N ASN A 368 35.96 18.07 -31.06
CA ASN A 368 34.66 18.46 -31.64
C ASN A 368 33.59 17.38 -31.40
N THR A 369 33.95 16.10 -31.54
CA THR A 369 33.04 14.97 -31.28
C THR A 369 32.63 14.92 -29.81
N THR A 370 33.59 15.14 -28.90
CA THR A 370 33.32 15.19 -27.45
C THR A 370 32.35 16.32 -27.11
N SER A 371 32.59 17.53 -27.63
CA SER A 371 31.68 18.65 -27.40
C SER A 371 30.29 18.41 -27.99
N SER A 372 30.19 17.77 -29.15
CA SER A 372 28.90 17.42 -29.77
C SER A 372 28.16 16.34 -28.98
N LYS A 373 28.85 15.30 -28.49
CA LYS A 373 28.25 14.24 -27.68
C LYS A 373 27.76 14.73 -26.32
N LEU A 374 28.52 15.61 -25.67
CA LEU A 374 28.07 16.29 -24.47
C LEU A 374 26.84 17.16 -24.77
N GLY A 375 26.84 17.88 -25.88
CA GLY A 375 25.68 18.67 -26.31
C GLY A 375 24.42 17.80 -26.52
N GLU A 376 24.56 16.67 -27.19
CA GLU A 376 23.46 15.72 -27.42
C GLU A 376 22.88 15.20 -26.10
N ILE A 377 23.74 14.75 -25.17
CA ILE A 377 23.33 14.23 -23.86
C ILE A 377 22.60 15.32 -23.06
N VAL A 378 23.17 16.52 -22.99
CA VAL A 378 22.55 17.62 -22.22
C VAL A 378 21.20 18.01 -22.84
N GLY A 379 21.10 18.06 -24.17
CA GLY A 379 19.83 18.28 -24.87
C GLY A 379 18.78 17.21 -24.55
N GLN A 380 19.16 15.93 -24.53
CA GLN A 380 18.27 14.83 -24.16
C GLN A 380 17.79 14.95 -22.71
N ILE A 381 18.66 15.36 -21.77
CA ILE A 381 18.27 15.51 -20.36
C ILE A 381 17.33 16.70 -20.19
N THR A 382 17.58 17.85 -20.85
CA THR A 382 16.65 18.99 -20.83
C THR A 382 15.28 18.60 -21.35
N GLN A 383 15.21 17.87 -22.46
CA GLN A 383 13.95 17.38 -23.03
C GLN A 383 13.23 16.42 -22.08
N ALA A 384 13.96 15.50 -21.44
CA ALA A 384 13.38 14.60 -20.45
C ALA A 384 12.83 15.37 -19.24
N ALA A 385 13.53 16.40 -18.76
CA ALA A 385 13.06 17.26 -17.68
C ALA A 385 11.80 18.05 -18.07
N ASP A 386 11.68 18.53 -19.31
CA ASP A 386 10.45 19.17 -19.83
C ASP A 386 9.27 18.20 -19.83
N THR A 387 9.48 16.97 -20.29
CA THR A 387 8.45 15.93 -20.29
C THR A 387 8.03 15.56 -18.86
N ILE A 388 8.96 15.39 -17.92
CA ILE A 388 8.66 15.08 -16.52
C ILE A 388 7.87 16.22 -15.87
N ALA A 389 8.28 17.48 -16.07
CA ALA A 389 7.57 18.64 -15.52
C ALA A 389 6.13 18.74 -16.05
N SER A 390 5.93 18.45 -17.34
CA SER A 390 4.60 18.47 -17.96
C SER A 390 3.72 17.34 -17.43
N ALA A 391 4.26 16.11 -17.37
CA ALA A 391 3.54 14.96 -16.82
C ALA A 391 3.16 15.16 -15.34
N ALA A 392 4.06 15.72 -14.54
CA ALA A 392 3.78 16.08 -13.16
C ALA A 392 2.64 17.13 -13.05
N GLY A 393 2.61 18.12 -13.95
CA GLY A 393 1.51 19.08 -14.05
C GLY A 393 0.16 18.41 -14.36
N GLU A 394 0.13 17.46 -15.31
CA GLU A 394 -1.07 16.68 -15.62
C GLU A 394 -1.54 15.83 -14.43
N VAL A 395 -0.61 15.17 -13.73
CA VAL A 395 -0.93 14.40 -12.51
C VAL A 395 -1.50 15.30 -11.42
N SER A 396 -0.97 16.52 -11.25
CA SER A 396 -1.48 17.48 -10.28
C SER A 396 -2.91 17.93 -10.62
N ILE A 397 -3.22 18.18 -11.89
CA ILE A 397 -4.58 18.53 -12.34
C ILE A 397 -5.53 17.35 -12.13
N GLY A 398 -5.11 16.14 -12.50
CA GLY A 398 -5.90 14.92 -12.30
C GLY A 398 -6.17 14.63 -10.82
N SER A 399 -5.20 14.91 -9.95
CA SER A 399 -5.37 14.76 -8.50
C SER A 399 -6.38 15.77 -7.95
N SER A 400 -6.40 17.01 -8.48
CA SER A 400 -7.41 18.01 -8.10
C SER A 400 -8.83 17.61 -8.52
N ASP A 401 -9.02 17.03 -9.70
CA ASP A 401 -10.31 16.49 -10.14
C ASP A 401 -10.76 15.32 -9.26
N LEU A 402 -9.81 14.44 -8.90
CA LEU A 402 -10.08 13.34 -7.98
C LEU A 402 -10.44 13.84 -6.57
N ALA A 403 -9.84 14.94 -6.11
CA ALA A 403 -10.18 15.60 -4.85
C ALA A 403 -11.65 16.02 -4.82
N GLU A 404 -12.08 16.79 -5.83
CA GLU A 404 -13.47 17.29 -5.95
C GLU A 404 -14.47 16.14 -5.98
N ARG A 405 -14.17 15.08 -6.73
CA ARG A 405 -15.01 13.87 -6.79
C ARG A 405 -15.05 13.11 -5.47
N THR A 406 -13.94 13.07 -4.73
CA THR A 406 -13.85 12.42 -3.42
C THR A 406 -14.66 13.19 -2.37
N GLU A 407 -14.62 14.53 -2.39
CA GLU A 407 -15.48 15.37 -1.54
C GLU A 407 -16.97 15.18 -1.87
N GLN A 408 -17.32 15.16 -3.15
CA GLN A 408 -18.72 14.93 -3.56
C GLN A 408 -19.20 13.52 -3.21
N GLN A 409 -18.33 12.52 -3.29
CA GLN A 409 -18.60 11.16 -2.85
C GLN A 409 -18.81 11.10 -1.34
N ALA A 410 -17.99 11.79 -0.54
CA ALA A 410 -18.17 11.88 0.91
C ALA A 410 -19.55 12.46 1.26
N SER A 411 -19.95 13.57 0.62
CA SER A 411 -21.29 14.16 0.84
C SER A 411 -22.43 13.21 0.46
N SER A 412 -22.28 12.47 -0.64
CA SER A 412 -23.30 11.50 -1.08
C SER A 412 -23.39 10.31 -0.12
N LEU A 413 -22.27 9.88 0.45
CA LEU A 413 -22.21 8.82 1.47
C LEU A 413 -22.86 9.28 2.78
N GLU A 414 -22.65 10.52 3.22
CA GLU A 414 -23.33 11.08 4.39
C GLU A 414 -24.86 11.09 4.23
N GLU A 415 -25.36 11.54 3.07
CA GLU A 415 -26.80 11.56 2.79
C GLU A 415 -27.39 10.13 2.70
N THR A 416 -26.62 9.20 2.12
CA THR A 416 -27.00 7.78 2.06
C THR A 416 -27.04 7.17 3.46
N ALA A 417 -26.04 7.43 4.30
CA ALA A 417 -25.99 6.93 5.67
C ALA A 417 -27.18 7.45 6.50
N ALA A 418 -27.50 8.75 6.39
CA ALA A 418 -28.66 9.34 7.06
C ALA A 418 -29.98 8.70 6.60
N SER A 419 -30.14 8.49 5.29
CA SER A 419 -31.31 7.82 4.72
C SER A 419 -31.42 6.36 5.20
N MET A 420 -30.29 5.68 5.33
CA MET A 420 -30.22 4.29 5.82
C MET A 420 -30.56 4.19 7.32
N GLU A 421 -30.15 5.16 8.13
CA GLU A 421 -30.56 5.23 9.54
C GLU A 421 -32.07 5.44 9.68
N GLU A 422 -32.66 6.34 8.88
CA GLU A 422 -34.11 6.58 8.86
C GLU A 422 -34.90 5.34 8.39
N LEU A 423 -34.42 4.68 7.32
CA LEU A 423 -34.99 3.42 6.84
C LEU A 423 -34.88 2.32 7.90
N GLY A 424 -33.72 2.20 8.57
CA GLY A 424 -33.51 1.24 9.66
C GLY A 424 -34.46 1.46 10.83
N ALA A 425 -34.70 2.72 11.21
CA ALA A 425 -35.70 3.06 12.22
C ALA A 425 -37.12 2.67 11.79
N THR A 426 -37.48 2.93 10.52
CA THR A 426 -38.80 2.62 9.96
C THR A 426 -39.05 1.10 9.88
N VAL A 427 -38.05 0.33 9.45
CA VAL A 427 -38.16 -1.14 9.36
C VAL A 427 -38.29 -1.78 10.74
N ARG A 428 -37.52 -1.32 11.75
CA ARG A 428 -37.66 -1.79 13.14
C ARG A 428 -39.04 -1.45 13.70
N SER A 429 -39.52 -0.23 13.45
CA SER A 429 -40.89 0.19 13.82
C SER A 429 -41.96 -0.68 13.16
N ASN A 430 -41.79 -1.06 11.89
CA ASN A 430 -42.70 -1.96 11.19
C ASN A 430 -42.70 -3.37 11.79
N ALA A 431 -41.54 -3.91 12.17
CA ALA A 431 -41.43 -5.19 12.86
C ALA A 431 -42.20 -5.16 14.21
N ASP A 432 -41.99 -4.11 15.01
CA ASP A 432 -42.71 -3.91 16.29
C ASP A 432 -44.22 -3.75 16.07
N ASN A 433 -44.64 -3.00 15.05
CA ASN A 433 -46.05 -2.82 14.70
C ASN A 433 -46.70 -4.14 14.27
N ALA A 434 -46.01 -4.95 13.48
CA ALA A 434 -46.47 -6.28 13.09
C ALA A 434 -46.63 -7.17 14.34
N GLN A 435 -45.64 -7.18 15.25
CA GLN A 435 -45.74 -7.97 16.47
C GLN A 435 -46.91 -7.55 17.36
N ARG A 436 -47.16 -6.22 17.50
CA ARG A 436 -48.34 -5.70 18.21
C ARG A 436 -49.65 -6.09 17.52
N ALA A 437 -49.71 -5.98 16.19
CA ALA A 437 -50.88 -6.37 15.40
C ALA A 437 -51.19 -7.86 15.53
N ASN A 438 -50.17 -8.71 15.61
CA ASN A 438 -50.34 -10.14 15.83
C ASN A 438 -50.96 -10.44 17.20
N GLY A 439 -50.53 -9.71 18.24
CA GLY A 439 -51.15 -9.78 19.57
C GLY A 439 -52.63 -9.40 19.55
N MET A 440 -52.96 -8.28 18.90
CA MET A 440 -54.37 -7.84 18.76
C MET A 440 -55.22 -8.86 17.98
N ALA A 441 -54.66 -9.48 16.94
CA ALA A 441 -55.33 -10.55 16.20
C ALA A 441 -55.57 -11.79 17.09
N ALA A 442 -54.60 -12.19 17.93
CA ALA A 442 -54.77 -13.28 18.88
C ALA A 442 -55.88 -13.00 19.91
N ASP A 443 -55.95 -11.77 20.43
CA ASP A 443 -57.01 -11.34 21.35
C ASP A 443 -58.39 -11.36 20.67
N ALA A 444 -58.49 -10.83 19.45
CA ALA A 444 -59.73 -10.83 18.67
C ALA A 444 -60.22 -12.25 18.37
N ARG A 445 -59.29 -13.16 18.04
CA ARG A 445 -59.59 -14.59 17.85
C ARG A 445 -60.15 -15.21 19.13
N THR A 446 -59.51 -14.98 20.27
CA THR A 446 -59.95 -15.49 21.57
C THR A 446 -61.35 -14.99 21.93
N ALA A 447 -61.63 -13.70 21.68
CA ALA A 447 -62.94 -13.11 21.89
C ALA A 447 -64.01 -13.75 20.99
N ALA A 448 -63.71 -13.99 19.71
CA ALA A 448 -64.60 -14.64 18.77
C ALA A 448 -64.87 -16.12 19.14
N GLU A 449 -63.85 -16.87 19.57
CA GLU A 449 -63.98 -18.26 20.06
C GLU A 449 -64.87 -18.33 21.33
N SER A 450 -64.68 -17.39 22.26
CA SER A 450 -65.56 -17.26 23.43
C SER A 450 -67.00 -16.92 23.02
N GLY A 451 -67.17 -16.00 22.07
CA GLY A 451 -68.49 -15.66 21.52
C GLY A 451 -69.18 -16.87 20.88
N GLY A 452 -68.43 -17.68 20.12
CA GLY A 452 -68.93 -18.91 19.51
C GLY A 452 -69.36 -19.93 20.56
N THR A 453 -68.62 -20.06 21.65
CA THR A 453 -68.98 -20.92 22.79
C THR A 453 -70.29 -20.48 23.47
N VAL A 454 -70.48 -19.17 23.64
CA VAL A 454 -71.73 -18.60 24.18
C VAL A 454 -72.91 -18.84 23.23
N ALA A 455 -72.71 -18.64 21.93
CA ALA A 455 -73.73 -18.92 20.92
C ALA A 455 -74.11 -20.41 20.91
N GLY A 456 -73.13 -21.33 20.99
CA GLY A 456 -73.37 -22.77 21.12
C GLY A 456 -74.17 -23.13 22.37
N SER A 457 -73.84 -22.51 23.50
CA SER A 457 -74.58 -22.69 24.77
C SER A 457 -76.01 -22.18 24.68
N ALA A 458 -76.23 -21.06 23.98
CA ALA A 458 -77.56 -20.50 23.74
C ALA A 458 -78.41 -21.39 22.82
N ILE A 459 -77.82 -21.99 21.77
CA ILE A 459 -78.50 -22.97 20.91
C ILE A 459 -78.97 -24.18 21.72
N GLU A 460 -78.09 -24.73 22.58
CA GLU A 460 -78.47 -25.85 23.45
C GLU A 460 -79.57 -25.48 24.44
N ALA A 461 -79.54 -24.26 25.00
CA ALA A 461 -80.63 -23.78 25.86
C ALA A 461 -81.97 -23.66 25.10
N MET A 462 -81.95 -23.12 23.88
CA MET A 462 -83.14 -23.00 23.05
C MET A 462 -83.70 -24.36 22.61
N LYS A 463 -82.85 -25.35 22.29
CA LYS A 463 -83.30 -26.73 22.02
C LYS A 463 -84.03 -27.35 23.22
N ARG A 464 -83.58 -27.08 24.45
CA ARG A 464 -84.28 -27.53 25.66
C ARG A 464 -85.65 -26.86 25.81
N ILE A 465 -85.75 -25.58 25.46
CA ILE A 465 -87.03 -24.84 25.47
C ILE A 465 -87.97 -25.43 24.41
N GLU A 466 -87.49 -25.67 23.19
CA GLU A 466 -88.26 -26.31 22.12
C GLU A 466 -88.81 -27.68 22.57
N ALA A 467 -87.95 -28.52 23.17
CA ALA A 467 -88.35 -29.81 23.70
C ALA A 467 -89.40 -29.69 24.83
N SER A 468 -89.29 -28.66 25.68
CA SER A 468 -90.28 -28.37 26.72
C SER A 468 -91.62 -27.91 26.14
N SER A 469 -91.61 -27.05 25.13
CA SER A 469 -92.82 -26.57 24.44
C SER A 469 -93.58 -27.73 23.75
N ARG A 470 -92.86 -28.67 23.14
CA ARG A 470 -93.48 -29.90 22.59
C ARG A 470 -94.14 -30.75 23.67
N LYS A 471 -93.47 -30.97 24.81
CA LYS A 471 -94.06 -31.68 25.95
C LYS A 471 -95.32 -30.98 26.49
N ILE A 472 -95.30 -29.64 26.57
CA ILE A 472 -96.49 -28.88 26.97
C ILE A 472 -97.62 -29.09 25.94
N THR A 473 -97.31 -29.06 24.65
CA THR A 473 -98.29 -29.33 23.59
C THR A 473 -98.94 -30.71 23.75
N ASP A 474 -98.15 -31.74 24.08
CA ASP A 474 -98.66 -33.09 24.34
C ASP A 474 -99.59 -33.12 25.57
N ILE A 475 -99.20 -32.45 26.66
CA ILE A 475 -100.01 -32.35 27.88
C ILE A 475 -101.34 -31.64 27.60
N ILE A 476 -101.32 -30.54 26.85
CA ILE A 476 -102.53 -29.82 26.47
C ILE A 476 -103.43 -30.69 25.58
N GLY A 477 -102.85 -31.53 24.71
CA GLY A 477 -103.59 -32.55 23.96
C GLY A 477 -104.34 -33.53 24.86
N VAL A 478 -103.68 -34.04 25.91
CA VAL A 478 -104.32 -34.91 26.92
C VAL A 478 -105.41 -34.17 27.68
N ILE A 479 -105.21 -32.90 28.04
CA ILE A 479 -106.24 -32.10 28.74
C ILE A 479 -107.46 -31.86 27.84
N ASP A 480 -107.28 -31.58 26.55
CA ASP A 480 -108.37 -31.47 25.58
C ASP A 480 -109.14 -32.79 25.43
N GLU A 481 -108.43 -33.92 25.42
CA GLU A 481 -109.04 -35.26 25.44
C GLU A 481 -109.84 -35.52 26.73
N ILE A 482 -109.30 -35.17 27.90
CA ILE A 482 -110.02 -35.26 29.18
C ILE A 482 -111.27 -34.37 29.17
N ALA A 483 -111.18 -33.15 28.63
CA ALA A 483 -112.31 -32.24 28.51
C ALA A 483 -113.39 -32.82 27.58
N PHE A 484 -113.00 -33.43 26.45
CA PHE A 484 -113.92 -34.12 25.54
C PHE A 484 -114.61 -35.31 26.20
N GLN A 485 -113.85 -36.17 26.90
CA GLN A 485 -114.40 -37.30 27.66
C GLN A 485 -115.35 -36.83 28.76
N THR A 486 -114.99 -35.78 29.50
CA THR A 486 -115.84 -35.19 30.55
C THR A 486 -117.14 -34.61 29.98
N ASN A 487 -117.08 -33.98 28.81
CA ASN A 487 -118.26 -33.49 28.09
C ASN A 487 -119.18 -34.64 27.64
N LEU A 488 -118.63 -35.78 27.19
CA LEU A 488 -119.41 -36.99 26.87
C LEU A 488 -120.03 -37.64 28.11
N LEU A 489 -119.28 -37.74 29.22
CA LEU A 489 -119.78 -38.23 30.51
C LEU A 489 -120.92 -37.36 31.04
N ALA A 490 -120.76 -36.04 30.96
CA ALA A 490 -121.77 -35.07 31.37
C ALA A 490 -123.03 -35.15 30.48
N LEU A 491 -122.86 -35.37 29.17
CA LEU A 491 -123.98 -35.62 28.25
C LEU A 491 -124.74 -36.90 28.63
N ASN A 492 -124.02 -38.00 28.89
CA ASN A 492 -124.63 -39.25 29.34
C ASN A 492 -125.38 -39.08 30.67
N ALA A 493 -124.79 -38.35 31.63
CA ALA A 493 -125.41 -38.04 32.91
C ALA A 493 -126.67 -37.14 32.75
N ALA A 494 -126.64 -36.16 31.85
CA ALA A 494 -127.80 -35.31 31.55
C ALA A 494 -128.95 -36.11 30.92
N VAL A 495 -128.63 -37.08 30.04
CA VAL A 495 -129.61 -38.00 29.44
C VAL A 495 -130.22 -38.92 30.50
N GLU A 496 -129.42 -39.51 31.38
CA GLU A 496 -129.92 -40.38 32.45
C GLU A 496 -130.73 -39.60 33.50
N ALA A 497 -130.35 -38.35 33.79
CA ALA A 497 -131.12 -37.44 34.63
C ALA A 497 -132.47 -37.05 34.01
N ALA A 498 -132.53 -36.84 32.68
CA ALA A 498 -133.79 -36.63 31.96
C ALA A 498 -134.68 -37.89 31.96
N ARG A 499 -134.07 -39.07 31.95
CA ARG A 499 -134.77 -40.38 32.03
C ARG A 499 -135.38 -40.64 33.41
N ALA A 500 -134.79 -40.11 34.48
CA ALA A 500 -135.27 -40.23 35.86
C ALA A 500 -136.41 -39.24 36.24
N GLY A 501 -136.86 -38.39 35.32
CA GLY A 501 -138.01 -37.49 35.52
C GLY A 501 -137.79 -36.45 36.65
N ASP A 502 -138.79 -36.23 37.51
CA ASP A 502 -138.74 -35.19 38.55
C ASP A 502 -137.65 -35.43 39.63
N ALA A 503 -137.26 -36.70 39.87
CA ALA A 503 -136.19 -37.04 40.82
C ALA A 503 -134.79 -36.69 40.30
N GLY A 504 -134.62 -36.53 38.98
CA GLY A 504 -133.34 -36.27 38.32
C GLY A 504 -133.01 -34.77 38.12
N ARG A 505 -133.93 -33.85 38.44
CA ARG A 505 -133.77 -32.40 38.15
C ARG A 505 -132.47 -31.79 38.72
N GLY A 506 -132.12 -32.12 39.97
CA GLY A 506 -130.88 -31.63 40.59
C GLY A 506 -129.62 -32.17 39.90
N PHE A 507 -129.63 -33.45 39.52
CA PHE A 507 -128.55 -34.09 38.76
C PHE A 507 -128.41 -33.53 37.34
N ALA A 508 -129.53 -33.21 36.66
CA ALA A 508 -129.52 -32.63 35.33
C ALA A 508 -128.83 -31.24 35.30
N VAL A 509 -129.06 -30.41 36.32
CA VAL A 509 -128.41 -29.09 36.45
C VAL A 509 -126.90 -29.26 36.65
N VAL A 510 -126.48 -30.17 37.55
CA VAL A 510 -125.05 -30.46 37.76
C VAL A 510 -124.41 -31.02 36.50
N ALA A 511 -125.06 -31.95 35.79
CA ALA A 511 -124.56 -32.51 34.54
C ALA A 511 -124.40 -31.43 33.44
N GLN A 512 -125.36 -30.49 33.33
CA GLN A 512 -125.24 -29.38 32.40
C GLN A 512 -124.12 -28.39 32.78
N GLU A 513 -123.90 -28.15 34.08
CA GLU A 513 -122.79 -27.30 34.57
C GLU A 513 -121.42 -27.96 34.31
N VAL A 514 -121.30 -29.27 34.57
CA VAL A 514 -120.08 -30.05 34.26
C VAL A 514 -119.83 -30.06 32.75
N ARG A 515 -120.88 -30.19 31.94
CA ARG A 515 -120.76 -30.11 30.48
C ARG A 515 -120.24 -28.74 30.02
N ASN A 516 -120.80 -27.67 30.57
CA ASN A 516 -120.38 -26.30 30.24
C ASN A 516 -118.92 -26.04 30.68
N LEU A 517 -118.53 -26.52 31.87
CA LEU A 517 -117.14 -26.49 32.33
C LEU A 517 -116.20 -27.27 31.42
N ALA A 518 -116.61 -28.45 30.95
CA ALA A 518 -115.83 -29.27 30.02
C ALA A 518 -115.66 -28.59 28.67
N GLN A 519 -116.72 -27.96 28.12
CA GLN A 519 -116.63 -27.16 26.88
C GLN A 519 -115.72 -25.94 27.05
N ARG A 520 -115.81 -25.23 28.18
CA ARG A 520 -114.90 -24.12 28.52
C ARG A 520 -113.46 -24.59 28.66
N SER A 521 -113.24 -25.77 29.25
CA SER A 521 -111.90 -26.35 29.41
C SER A 521 -111.29 -26.76 28.06
N ALA A 522 -112.08 -27.38 27.17
CA ALA A 522 -111.65 -27.71 25.81
C ALA A 522 -111.29 -26.43 25.01
N GLN A 523 -112.12 -25.40 25.10
CA GLN A 523 -111.85 -24.11 24.44
C GLN A 523 -110.56 -23.46 24.97
N ALA A 524 -110.39 -23.41 26.30
CA ALA A 524 -109.17 -22.88 26.92
C ALA A 524 -107.92 -23.70 26.54
N SER A 525 -108.01 -25.03 26.52
CA SER A 525 -106.93 -25.91 26.03
C SER A 525 -106.57 -25.60 24.58
N LYS A 526 -107.56 -25.35 23.72
CA LYS A 526 -107.34 -25.01 22.31
C LYS A 526 -106.65 -23.65 22.13
N GLU A 527 -107.02 -22.66 22.92
CA GLU A 527 -106.35 -21.34 22.96
C GLU A 527 -104.91 -21.45 23.47
N ILE A 528 -104.66 -22.19 24.56
CA ILE A 528 -103.31 -22.45 25.07
C ILE A 528 -102.48 -23.20 24.02
N LYS A 529 -103.05 -24.20 23.35
CA LYS A 529 -102.37 -24.92 22.27
C LYS A 529 -101.94 -23.98 21.15
N GLY A 530 -102.79 -23.03 20.76
CA GLY A 530 -102.43 -21.98 19.80
C GLY A 530 -101.22 -21.16 20.24
N LEU A 531 -101.25 -20.61 21.47
CA LEU A 531 -100.15 -19.82 22.03
C LEU A 531 -98.83 -20.60 22.13
N ILE A 532 -98.89 -21.90 22.46
CA ILE A 532 -97.71 -22.77 22.53
C ILE A 532 -97.15 -23.08 21.14
N LEU A 533 -98.00 -23.31 20.13
CA LEU A 533 -97.55 -23.49 18.75
C LEU A 533 -96.89 -22.23 18.20
N ASP A 534 -97.44 -21.05 18.49
CA ASP A 534 -96.83 -19.77 18.14
C ASP A 534 -95.48 -19.59 18.84
N SER A 535 -95.40 -19.96 20.13
CA SER A 535 -94.15 -19.94 20.89
C SER A 535 -93.10 -20.93 20.34
N ASP A 536 -93.51 -22.13 19.92
CA ASP A 536 -92.62 -23.12 19.28
C ASP A 536 -92.04 -22.58 17.96
N ALA A 537 -92.86 -21.90 17.15
CA ALA A 537 -92.39 -21.22 15.94
C ALA A 537 -91.37 -20.12 16.26
N GLN A 538 -91.65 -19.25 17.23
CA GLN A 538 -90.71 -18.20 17.67
C GLN A 538 -89.40 -18.76 18.23
N VAL A 539 -89.44 -19.87 18.97
CA VAL A 539 -88.24 -20.53 19.48
C VAL A 539 -87.41 -21.11 18.32
N LYS A 540 -88.04 -21.73 17.32
CA LYS A 540 -87.33 -22.23 16.12
C LYS A 540 -86.64 -21.10 15.35
N ASP A 541 -87.35 -19.99 15.12
CA ASP A 541 -86.76 -18.81 14.48
C ASP A 541 -85.58 -18.26 15.30
N GLY A 542 -85.72 -18.23 16.64
CA GLY A 542 -84.64 -17.87 17.55
C GLY A 542 -83.41 -18.78 17.46
N VAL A 543 -83.62 -20.10 17.42
CA VAL A 543 -82.54 -21.09 17.21
C VAL A 543 -81.82 -20.82 15.90
N GLU A 544 -82.55 -20.56 14.81
CA GLU A 544 -81.95 -20.29 13.50
C GLU A 544 -81.11 -19.00 13.51
N LEU A 545 -81.61 -17.93 14.13
CA LEU A 545 -80.86 -16.67 14.25
C LEU A 545 -79.58 -16.83 15.07
N VAL A 546 -79.63 -17.53 16.20
CA VAL A 546 -78.43 -17.78 17.02
C VAL A 546 -77.45 -18.69 16.29
N LYS A 547 -77.94 -19.67 15.52
CA LYS A 547 -77.08 -20.49 14.65
C LYS A 547 -76.35 -19.63 13.62
N LYS A 548 -77.05 -18.76 12.91
CA LYS A 548 -76.42 -17.82 11.94
C LYS A 548 -75.38 -16.92 12.61
N ALA A 549 -75.64 -16.48 13.85
CA ALA A 549 -74.66 -15.71 14.63
C ALA A 549 -73.42 -16.56 14.98
N GLY A 550 -73.60 -17.83 15.35
CA GLY A 550 -72.52 -18.79 15.57
C GLY A 550 -71.66 -19.02 14.32
N ASP A 551 -72.30 -19.29 13.17
CA ASP A 551 -71.63 -19.49 11.88
C ASP A 551 -70.83 -18.23 11.47
N ALA A 552 -71.36 -17.03 11.73
CA ALA A 552 -70.66 -15.76 11.48
C ALA A 552 -69.43 -15.58 12.37
N LEU A 553 -69.50 -15.99 13.65
CA LEU A 553 -68.36 -15.96 14.57
C LEU A 553 -67.26 -16.93 14.14
N GLU A 554 -67.61 -18.12 13.64
CA GLU A 554 -66.65 -19.09 13.08
C GLU A 554 -65.94 -18.51 11.84
N GLY A 555 -66.67 -17.79 10.99
CA GLY A 555 -66.10 -17.03 9.88
C GLY A 555 -65.11 -15.95 10.33
N ILE A 556 -65.41 -15.22 11.42
CA ILE A 556 -64.49 -14.23 12.01
C ILE A 556 -63.21 -14.91 12.52
N VAL A 557 -63.32 -16.05 13.22
CA VAL A 557 -62.15 -16.80 13.71
C VAL A 557 -61.23 -17.16 12.55
N SER A 558 -61.78 -17.71 11.47
CA SER A 558 -61.01 -18.06 10.26
C SER A 558 -60.36 -16.84 9.61
N GLY A 559 -61.09 -15.73 9.48
CA GLY A 559 -60.56 -14.48 8.91
C GLY A 559 -59.43 -13.87 9.74
N VAL A 560 -59.58 -13.85 11.06
CA VAL A 560 -58.54 -13.36 11.99
C VAL A 560 -57.30 -14.26 11.94
N GLN A 561 -57.47 -15.57 11.75
CA GLN A 561 -56.36 -16.51 11.62
C GLN A 561 -55.55 -16.25 10.33
N GLN A 562 -56.19 -15.93 9.21
CA GLN A 562 -55.48 -15.49 7.99
C GLN A 562 -54.72 -14.18 8.21
N VAL A 563 -55.34 -13.19 8.86
CA VAL A 563 -54.69 -11.91 9.17
C VAL A 563 -53.47 -12.11 10.06
N ALA A 564 -53.57 -12.95 11.09
CA ALA A 564 -52.43 -13.29 11.96
C ALA A 564 -51.28 -13.94 11.17
N GLY A 565 -51.59 -14.82 10.21
CA GLY A 565 -50.60 -15.41 9.30
C GLY A 565 -49.84 -14.37 8.48
N LEU A 566 -50.56 -13.47 7.81
CA LEU A 566 -49.97 -12.38 7.03
C LEU A 566 -49.09 -11.45 7.88
N ILE A 567 -49.54 -11.14 9.10
CA ILE A 567 -48.76 -10.30 10.03
C ILE A 567 -47.48 -11.01 10.46
N ALA A 568 -47.51 -12.33 10.70
CA ALA A 568 -46.32 -13.10 11.03
C ALA A 568 -45.32 -13.11 9.88
N GLU A 569 -45.78 -13.25 8.64
CA GLU A 569 -44.94 -13.12 7.43
C GLU A 569 -44.33 -11.72 7.32
N MET A 570 -45.11 -10.66 7.57
CA MET A 570 -44.62 -9.28 7.58
C MET A 570 -43.56 -9.03 8.66
N ALA A 571 -43.74 -9.59 9.86
CA ALA A 571 -42.76 -9.49 10.94
C ALA A 571 -41.44 -10.19 10.58
N SER A 572 -41.53 -11.39 9.98
CA SER A 572 -40.37 -12.13 9.50
C SER A 572 -39.62 -11.35 8.41
N ALA A 573 -40.34 -10.86 7.39
CA ALA A 573 -39.76 -10.08 6.31
C ALA A 573 -39.13 -8.76 6.80
N SER A 574 -39.75 -8.08 7.77
CA SER A 574 -39.18 -6.86 8.37
C SER A 574 -37.92 -7.16 9.17
N SER A 575 -37.86 -8.30 9.86
CA SER A 575 -36.65 -8.74 10.58
C SER A 575 -35.51 -9.06 9.62
N GLU A 576 -35.79 -9.70 8.49
CA GLU A 576 -34.79 -9.95 7.44
C GLU A 576 -34.31 -8.63 6.81
N GLN A 577 -35.21 -7.70 6.53
CA GLN A 577 -34.84 -6.36 6.03
C GLN A 577 -33.95 -5.61 7.03
N ALA A 578 -34.24 -5.69 8.33
CA ALA A 578 -33.41 -5.06 9.35
C ALA A 578 -31.97 -5.62 9.33
N ALA A 579 -31.82 -6.93 9.23
CA ALA A 579 -30.51 -7.57 9.12
C ALA A 579 -29.78 -7.16 7.83
N ALA A 580 -30.49 -7.08 6.70
CA ALA A 580 -29.92 -6.62 5.43
C ALA A 580 -29.49 -5.14 5.50
N LEU A 581 -30.24 -4.27 6.19
CA LEU A 581 -29.86 -2.88 6.40
C LEU A 581 -28.60 -2.75 7.27
N ASP A 582 -28.41 -3.62 8.26
CA ASP A 582 -27.18 -3.65 9.06
C ASP A 582 -25.95 -4.01 8.19
N GLU A 583 -26.09 -4.92 7.23
CA GLU A 583 -25.03 -5.27 6.27
C GLU A 583 -24.74 -4.13 5.27
N ILE A 584 -25.77 -3.45 4.78
CA ILE A 584 -25.59 -2.26 3.94
C ILE A 584 -24.89 -1.15 4.73
N ASN A 585 -25.24 -0.94 6.01
CA ASN A 585 -24.56 0.03 6.86
C ASN A 585 -23.06 -0.29 7.03
N ALA A 586 -22.71 -1.56 7.22
CA ALA A 586 -21.31 -1.98 7.25
C ALA A 586 -20.59 -1.67 5.92
N THR A 587 -21.27 -1.87 4.79
CA THR A 587 -20.74 -1.54 3.45
C THR A 587 -20.55 -0.04 3.25
N VAL A 588 -21.51 0.79 3.69
CA VAL A 588 -21.41 2.26 3.65
C VAL A 588 -20.23 2.74 4.50
N SER A 589 -20.04 2.17 5.70
CA SER A 589 -18.87 2.47 6.54
C SER A 589 -17.55 2.10 5.86
N GLN A 590 -17.50 0.98 5.13
CA GLN A 590 -16.33 0.60 4.34
C GLN A 590 -16.08 1.57 3.17
N MET A 591 -17.14 2.05 2.51
CA MET A 591 -17.04 3.07 1.47
C MET A 591 -16.55 4.42 2.01
N ASP A 592 -16.94 4.79 3.23
CA ASP A 592 -16.42 5.97 3.93
C ASP A 592 -14.91 5.83 4.20
N GLU A 593 -14.47 4.69 4.73
CA GLU A 593 -13.04 4.42 4.95
C GLU A 593 -12.23 4.52 3.63
N MET A 594 -12.75 3.97 2.54
CA MET A 594 -12.12 4.09 1.22
C MET A 594 -12.12 5.53 0.71
N THR A 595 -13.18 6.30 0.95
CA THR A 595 -13.26 7.72 0.58
C THR A 595 -12.21 8.52 1.32
N GLN A 596 -12.01 8.28 2.61
CA GLN A 596 -10.94 8.91 3.40
C GLN A 596 -9.54 8.51 2.91
N LYS A 597 -9.33 7.22 2.55
CA LYS A 597 -8.07 6.78 1.93
C LYS A 597 -7.82 7.45 0.59
N ASN A 598 -8.86 7.64 -0.23
CA ASN A 598 -8.74 8.36 -1.50
C ASN A 598 -8.36 9.82 -1.27
N ALA A 599 -8.92 10.48 -0.25
CA ALA A 599 -8.54 11.84 0.11
C ALA A 599 -7.06 11.93 0.52
N ALA A 600 -6.59 11.01 1.36
CA ALA A 600 -5.17 10.94 1.73
C ALA A 600 -4.26 10.64 0.52
N LEU A 601 -4.69 9.74 -0.37
CA LEU A 601 -3.97 9.41 -1.60
C LEU A 601 -3.89 10.62 -2.54
N VAL A 602 -4.95 11.42 -2.62
CA VAL A 602 -4.97 12.66 -3.40
C VAL A 602 -3.97 13.67 -2.86
N GLU A 603 -3.89 13.85 -1.54
CA GLU A 603 -2.88 14.71 -0.92
C GLU A 603 -1.46 14.21 -1.22
N GLU A 604 -1.20 12.91 -1.04
CA GLU A 604 0.10 12.30 -1.30
C GLU A 604 0.50 12.41 -2.78
N THR A 605 -0.42 12.12 -3.70
CA THR A 605 -0.19 12.18 -5.15
C THR A 605 0.07 13.62 -5.60
N THR A 606 -0.67 14.58 -5.04
CA THR A 606 -0.46 16.01 -5.31
C THR A 606 0.92 16.46 -4.83
N ALA A 607 1.31 16.06 -3.61
CA ALA A 607 2.63 16.38 -3.07
C ALA A 607 3.76 15.73 -3.91
N ALA A 608 3.59 14.48 -4.32
CA ALA A 608 4.54 13.77 -5.17
C ALA A 608 4.67 14.44 -6.55
N ALA A 609 3.56 14.85 -7.17
CA ALA A 609 3.56 15.57 -8.43
C ALA A 609 4.26 16.93 -8.30
N GLN A 610 3.99 17.70 -7.25
CA GLN A 610 4.67 18.97 -6.98
C GLN A 610 6.18 18.78 -6.77
N ALA A 611 6.58 17.76 -6.00
CA ALA A 611 7.98 17.42 -5.78
C ALA A 611 8.69 17.03 -7.08
N MET A 612 8.02 16.24 -7.94
CA MET A 612 8.54 15.83 -9.25
C MET A 612 8.71 17.03 -10.19
N ALA A 613 7.73 17.93 -10.23
CA ALA A 613 7.83 19.18 -10.98
C ALA A 613 8.98 20.06 -10.47
N GLY A 614 9.17 20.13 -9.14
CA GLY A 614 10.31 20.78 -8.50
C GLY A 614 11.64 20.19 -8.94
N GLN A 615 11.82 18.87 -8.82
CA GLN A 615 13.04 18.15 -9.23
C GLN A 615 13.36 18.33 -10.72
N ALA A 616 12.34 18.32 -11.58
CA ALA A 616 12.52 18.58 -13.00
C ALA A 616 13.00 20.01 -13.28
N ASN A 617 12.48 21.00 -12.55
CA ASN A 617 12.95 22.38 -12.63
C ASN A 617 14.36 22.56 -12.05
N ASP A 618 14.69 21.89 -10.96
CA ASP A 618 16.05 21.89 -10.38
C ASP A 618 17.06 21.29 -11.37
N LEU A 619 16.70 20.18 -12.04
CA LEU A 619 17.52 19.56 -13.07
C LEU A 619 17.75 20.51 -14.25
N LYS A 620 16.71 21.22 -14.72
CA LYS A 620 16.85 22.28 -15.73
C LYS A 620 17.77 23.40 -15.25
N GLY A 621 17.68 23.79 -13.98
CA GLY A 621 18.56 24.79 -13.37
C GLY A 621 20.03 24.36 -13.37
N LEU A 622 20.32 23.11 -12.96
CA LEU A 622 21.67 22.54 -12.98
C LEU A 622 22.23 22.44 -14.39
N ILE A 623 21.39 22.08 -15.36
CA ILE A 623 21.77 21.97 -16.77
C ILE A 623 21.89 23.33 -17.45
N GLY A 624 21.21 24.36 -16.93
CA GLY A 624 21.24 25.72 -17.46
C GLY A 624 22.63 26.38 -17.45
N PHE A 625 23.61 25.79 -16.74
CA PHE A 625 25.03 26.12 -16.88
C PHE A 625 25.55 25.88 -18.31
N PHE A 626 25.08 24.80 -18.95
CA PHE A 626 25.48 24.43 -20.31
C PHE A 626 24.68 25.22 -21.34
N LYS A 627 25.40 25.94 -22.21
CA LYS A 627 24.84 26.67 -23.34
C LYS A 627 24.80 25.74 -24.55
N LEU A 628 23.61 25.49 -25.05
CA LEU A 628 23.36 24.75 -26.28
C LEU A 628 22.77 25.69 -27.32
N ASP A 629 23.17 25.51 -28.57
CA ASP A 629 22.49 26.12 -29.71
C ASP A 629 21.15 25.39 -29.91
N PRO A 630 20.00 26.07 -29.76
CA PRO A 630 18.68 25.48 -29.99
C PRO A 630 18.49 24.89 -31.40
N ARG A 631 19.35 25.26 -32.36
CA ARG A 631 19.28 24.83 -33.76
C ARG A 631 20.09 23.57 -34.09
N ALA A 632 20.94 23.09 -33.17
CA ALA A 632 21.88 21.99 -33.45
C ALA A 632 21.37 20.60 -33.03
N VAL A 633 20.20 20.49 -32.41
CA VAL A 633 19.56 19.19 -32.14
C VAL A 633 18.75 18.80 -33.39
N PRO A 634 19.07 17.70 -34.09
CA PRO A 634 18.22 17.22 -35.17
C PRO A 634 16.89 16.79 -34.56
N VAL A 635 15.85 17.59 -34.76
CA VAL A 635 14.47 17.22 -34.48
C VAL A 635 14.06 16.15 -35.48
N ALA A 636 14.13 14.89 -35.07
CA ALA A 636 13.43 13.79 -35.73
C ALA A 636 13.21 12.61 -34.78
N VAL A 637 12.43 12.83 -33.71
CA VAL A 637 11.58 11.75 -33.19
C VAL A 637 10.17 12.27 -33.25
N ALA A 638 9.35 11.62 -34.08
CA ALA A 638 7.96 11.95 -34.29
C ALA A 638 7.27 12.13 -32.93
N THR A 639 6.70 13.30 -32.71
CA THR A 639 5.71 13.52 -31.67
C THR A 639 4.65 12.43 -31.80
N PRO A 640 4.37 11.61 -30.75
CA PRO A 640 3.13 10.86 -30.75
C PRO A 640 2.02 11.90 -30.88
N ARG A 641 1.19 11.75 -31.93
CA ARG A 641 0.01 12.58 -32.15
C ARG A 641 -0.68 12.77 -30.80
N HIS A 642 -0.77 14.01 -30.35
CA HIS A 642 -1.77 14.40 -29.38
C HIS A 642 -3.10 13.84 -29.88
N VAL A 643 -3.61 12.84 -29.17
CA VAL A 643 -5.03 12.54 -29.24
C VAL A 643 -5.67 13.81 -28.72
N ALA A 644 -6.37 14.53 -29.61
CA ALA A 644 -7.10 15.72 -29.20
C ALA A 644 -7.90 15.40 -27.93
N PRO A 645 -7.97 16.31 -26.95
CA PRO A 645 -8.82 16.09 -25.79
C PRO A 645 -10.21 15.77 -26.32
N VAL A 646 -10.74 14.61 -25.93
CA VAL A 646 -12.13 14.26 -26.20
C VAL A 646 -12.94 15.43 -25.66
N ALA A 647 -13.53 16.20 -26.56
CA ALA A 647 -14.37 17.32 -26.20
C ALA A 647 -15.43 16.77 -25.23
N ARG A 648 -15.45 17.32 -24.00
CA ARG A 648 -16.53 17.06 -23.05
C ARG A 648 -17.86 17.25 -23.81
N PRO A 649 -18.81 16.30 -23.76
CA PRO A 649 -20.16 16.60 -24.20
C PRO A 649 -20.62 17.82 -23.39
N ALA A 650 -20.98 18.89 -24.09
CA ALA A 650 -21.45 20.11 -23.45
C ALA A 650 -22.67 19.77 -22.61
N VAL A 651 -22.53 19.85 -21.29
CA VAL A 651 -23.66 19.85 -20.36
C VAL A 651 -24.51 21.08 -20.73
N PRO A 652 -25.80 20.95 -21.07
CA PRO A 652 -26.64 22.10 -21.30
C PRO A 652 -26.72 22.91 -20.01
N ALA A 653 -26.40 24.20 -20.08
CA ALA A 653 -26.57 25.11 -18.96
C ALA A 653 -28.01 25.05 -18.41
N PRO A 654 -28.23 25.09 -17.08
CA PRO A 654 -29.57 25.12 -16.53
C PRO A 654 -30.26 26.42 -16.95
N ARG A 655 -31.28 26.30 -17.81
CA ARG A 655 -32.20 27.41 -18.08
C ARG A 655 -32.94 27.71 -16.78
N SER A 656 -32.65 28.86 -16.18
CA SER A 656 -33.49 29.48 -15.17
C SER A 656 -34.85 29.83 -15.80
N ALA A 657 -35.81 28.91 -15.72
CA ALA A 657 -37.20 29.20 -16.04
C ALA A 657 -37.91 29.66 -14.77
N ARG A 658 -37.93 30.98 -14.61
CA ARG A 658 -38.75 31.75 -13.69
C ARG A 658 -40.18 31.22 -13.66
N ALA A 659 -40.60 30.72 -12.50
CA ALA A 659 -41.98 30.37 -12.23
C ALA A 659 -42.86 31.63 -12.27
N THR A 660 -43.84 31.65 -13.16
CA THR A 660 -45.03 32.50 -13.05
C THR A 660 -46.26 31.58 -13.07
N ALA A 661 -46.89 31.48 -11.90
CA ALA A 661 -48.12 30.74 -11.68
C ALA A 661 -49.34 31.44 -12.29
N LYS A 662 -50.26 30.66 -12.89
CA LYS A 662 -51.73 30.88 -12.91
C LYS A 662 -52.46 29.56 -13.29
N PRO A 663 -53.74 29.40 -12.89
CA PRO A 663 -54.29 28.14 -12.36
C PRO A 663 -55.14 27.36 -13.39
N PRO A 664 -55.58 26.12 -13.07
CA PRO A 664 -56.19 25.22 -14.04
C PRO A 664 -57.68 25.49 -14.24
N ALA A 665 -58.11 25.44 -15.50
CA ALA A 665 -59.51 25.37 -15.90
C ALA A 665 -59.93 23.90 -16.14
N ARG A 666 -61.18 23.66 -15.77
CA ARG A 666 -61.92 22.41 -15.65
C ARG A 666 -62.43 21.92 -17.03
N VAL A 667 -63.11 20.76 -16.98
CA VAL A 667 -64.09 20.19 -17.96
C VAL A 667 -63.45 19.22 -18.98
N ALA A 668 -63.99 18.04 -19.31
CA ALA A 668 -64.92 17.09 -18.70
C ALA A 668 -64.89 15.78 -19.54
N SER A 669 -65.32 14.69 -18.89
CA SER A 669 -65.96 13.47 -19.43
C SER A 669 -66.07 13.28 -20.95
N GLN A 670 -65.67 12.09 -21.42
CA GLN A 670 -66.61 11.25 -22.18
C GLN A 670 -66.26 9.75 -22.10
N SER A 671 -67.36 9.01 -22.03
CA SER A 671 -67.56 7.61 -21.72
C SER A 671 -67.36 6.71 -22.95
N GLY A 672 -67.19 5.41 -22.71
CA GLY A 672 -67.78 4.38 -23.57
C GLY A 672 -66.91 3.18 -23.93
N THR A 673 -67.24 2.04 -23.30
CA THR A 673 -67.36 0.67 -23.88
C THR A 673 -66.16 0.02 -24.58
N ALA A 674 -65.87 -1.28 -24.50
CA ALA A 674 -66.29 -2.43 -23.71
C ALA A 674 -65.42 -3.63 -24.19
N LEU A 675 -65.20 -4.62 -23.30
CA LEU A 675 -65.00 -6.05 -23.58
C LEU A 675 -63.87 -6.50 -24.56
N LYS A 676 -62.87 -7.22 -24.04
CA LYS A 676 -62.82 -8.69 -24.15
C LYS A 676 -61.62 -9.34 -23.42
N ARG A 677 -62.00 -10.39 -22.69
CA ARG A 677 -61.28 -11.58 -22.20
C ARG A 677 -60.22 -12.10 -23.18
N ASN A 678 -59.06 -12.54 -22.69
CA ASN A 678 -58.75 -13.97 -22.64
C ASN A 678 -57.49 -14.25 -21.82
N VAL A 679 -57.66 -15.17 -20.87
CA VAL A 679 -56.64 -16.00 -20.26
C VAL A 679 -56.22 -17.03 -21.30
N SER A 680 -54.92 -17.24 -21.46
CA SER A 680 -54.36 -18.52 -21.89
C SER A 680 -52.98 -18.67 -21.24
N GLU A 681 -52.89 -19.73 -20.43
CA GLU A 681 -51.67 -20.41 -20.03
C GLU A 681 -50.85 -20.88 -21.24
N ASP A 682 -49.60 -21.24 -20.90
CA ASP A 682 -48.60 -22.06 -21.61
C ASP A 682 -47.33 -21.24 -21.90
N ASP A 683 -46.29 -21.37 -21.07
CA ASP A 683 -45.33 -22.48 -20.94
C ASP A 683 -44.16 -22.36 -21.93
N ASP A 684 -42.99 -22.72 -21.43
CA ASP A 684 -41.65 -22.68 -22.06
C ASP A 684 -41.05 -21.30 -22.38
N TRP A 685 -39.92 -20.97 -21.71
CA TRP A 685 -38.59 -21.00 -22.33
C TRP A 685 -37.50 -20.99 -21.24
N LYS A 686 -36.68 -22.04 -21.28
CA LYS A 686 -35.38 -22.21 -20.62
C LYS A 686 -34.27 -21.51 -21.42
N GLU A 687 -33.09 -21.44 -20.76
CA GLU A 687 -31.75 -20.99 -21.19
C GLU A 687 -31.48 -19.50 -20.88
N PHE A 688 -30.55 -19.10 -20.01
CA PHE A 688 -29.26 -19.67 -19.56
C PHE A 688 -28.98 -19.34 -18.09
#